data_AF-A0A177PEC2-F1
#
_entry.id   AF-A0A177PEC2-F1
#
_cell.length_a   1.000
_cell.length_b   1.000
_cell.length_c   1.000
_cell.angle_alpha   90.00
_cell.angle_beta   90.00
_cell.angle_gamma   90.00
#
_symmetry.space_group_name_H-M   'P 1'
#
loop_
_entity.id
_entity.type
_entity.pdbx_description
1 polymer ?
#
loop_
_entity_poly.entity_id
_entity_poly.type
_entity_poly.pdbx_seq_one_letter_code
_entity_poly.pdbx_strand_id
1 'polypeptide(L)'
;MVFLIRNCEARHIQGYQRMKINQNLRYLSLAVWLGATSALADGARATLVEPPHPIYHVVRDQTLAQAAASIANRGGFGFRIAAGLESDRLNRKLAAADWPAALAQLLEDYNYTLVGEPGAIRSVLISGRRHNGLVDPTSAGIAIEPRKVDGLPERYRRLKPGSAMPVELPMAQLRQLKAGDRTLLDLPIGQYQVEHDRRTDHADGSSTWTGHLADEGLGYRLNLSVGAAGLMGNLYTPDGEYLIEGAGEAAVLVDLQHSGLTAGGFDGDHIEPSGLPAPTEMAKASLSTESLRTKAESLRADATALNQEATNLYGNYTDNQQLVANAQTALTAAKANTATAKAELASRKQTLKSAPKDATLQAAVASAKSALNAAKAAEKQANTNLKAVKKFEKSALSAYNKKIAAYKKANTKAEKAEADYAARLNETGGGNTENNGNNGNGGGNTTETNVVDVMVLYTTVGQSADYAKQRIQYLVDVSNQAYRDSGIHASLRLVHTEASAYTETNLDNTALDDLGAGNGAFANVEALRNRYGADVVVFFRPFYHLASGQMCGIAYQGFYNGGDAYPFLAYAVVGDGYSLESDNYYCTTGSFAHEIGHTLGNVHDREFSNLQGKFEYSYAWGIDNLFGTIMSYYSPQILLFSSPSLSTQCAGGPCGYPAGSIHSSDQTATTNYTAPFVSAYRQTQVSVPSIE
;
A
#
# COMPACT_ATOMS: atom_id res chain seq x y z
N MET A 1 4.05 -45.18 30.06
CA MET A 1 4.83 -46.09 30.92
C MET A 1 4.57 -47.50 30.38
N VAL A 2 5.47 -48.27 29.78
CA VAL A 2 6.92 -48.26 29.62
C VAL A 2 7.21 -49.32 28.53
N PHE A 3 8.21 -49.05 27.68
CA PHE A 3 8.96 -49.99 26.83
C PHE A 3 8.34 -50.55 25.55
N LEU A 4 8.83 -50.06 24.40
CA LEU A 4 9.05 -50.86 23.19
C LEU A 4 10.33 -50.38 22.47
N ILE A 5 11.38 -51.21 22.66
CA ILE A 5 12.41 -51.63 21.71
C ILE A 5 13.42 -50.60 21.16
N ARG A 6 14.65 -50.80 21.65
CA ARG A 6 15.96 -50.36 21.13
C ARG A 6 16.23 -50.91 19.73
N ASN A 7 16.65 -50.04 18.82
CA ASN A 7 17.87 -50.14 17.99
C ASN A 7 17.73 -49.31 16.70
N CYS A 8 18.26 -48.09 16.71
CA CYS A 8 19.02 -47.54 15.58
C CYS A 8 19.79 -46.29 16.02
N GLU A 9 21.05 -46.26 15.60
CA GLU A 9 21.93 -45.09 15.46
C GLU A 9 22.53 -44.45 16.71
N ALA A 10 23.50 -45.17 17.27
CA ALA A 10 24.72 -44.56 17.78
C ALA A 10 25.73 -44.37 16.62
N ARG A 11 25.78 -43.17 16.03
CA ARG A 11 26.98 -42.59 15.38
C ARG A 11 26.93 -41.07 15.49
N HIS A 12 28.09 -40.48 15.74
CA HIS A 12 28.42 -39.05 15.76
C HIS A 12 28.24 -38.27 17.06
N ILE A 13 29.00 -38.69 18.09
CA ILE A 13 29.71 -37.78 18.98
C ILE A 13 31.22 -38.05 18.77
N GLN A 14 32.02 -36.98 18.76
CA GLN A 14 33.48 -36.91 18.61
C GLN A 14 34.08 -37.08 17.20
N GLY A 15 34.41 -35.94 16.60
CA GLY A 15 35.41 -35.85 15.53
C GLY A 15 35.15 -34.71 14.56
N TYR A 16 35.46 -33.46 14.94
CA TYR A 16 35.93 -32.40 14.03
C TYR A 16 36.57 -31.25 14.84
N GLN A 17 37.51 -31.61 15.71
CA GLN A 17 38.60 -30.76 16.16
C GLN A 17 39.84 -31.23 15.38
N ARG A 18 40.38 -30.32 14.54
CA ARG A 18 41.67 -30.35 13.80
C ARG A 18 41.58 -30.29 12.26
N MET A 19 42.09 -29.17 11.74
CA MET A 19 42.65 -28.91 10.39
C MET A 19 41.66 -28.84 9.22
N LYS A 20 41.55 -27.77 8.43
CA LYS A 20 42.53 -26.74 7.99
C LYS A 20 41.81 -25.38 7.92
N ILE A 21 42.27 -24.27 8.51
CA ILE A 21 43.54 -23.55 8.31
C ILE A 21 43.78 -23.21 6.83
N ASN A 22 43.12 -22.16 6.34
CA ASN A 22 43.76 -21.03 5.65
C ASN A 22 42.73 -19.97 5.26
N GLN A 23 43.08 -18.70 5.54
CA GLN A 23 42.39 -17.42 5.25
C GLN A 23 41.80 -16.72 6.49
N ASN A 24 42.66 -16.43 7.47
CA ASN A 24 42.47 -15.35 8.46
C ASN A 24 43.82 -15.01 9.11
N LEU A 25 44.76 -14.51 8.32
CA LEU A 25 46.04 -14.01 8.83
C LEU A 25 46.55 -12.86 7.96
N ARG A 26 45.98 -11.67 8.14
CA ARG A 26 46.65 -10.35 7.96
C ARG A 26 45.94 -9.27 8.79
N TYR A 27 45.83 -9.49 10.09
CA TYR A 27 45.62 -8.43 11.07
C TYR A 27 46.47 -8.76 12.29
N LEU A 28 47.73 -8.34 12.29
CA LEU A 28 48.51 -8.10 13.49
C LEU A 28 49.70 -7.22 13.10
N SER A 29 49.60 -5.93 13.40
CA SER A 29 50.77 -5.07 13.60
C SER A 29 50.44 -4.22 14.81
N LEU A 30 51.07 -4.61 15.92
CA LEU A 30 51.02 -3.98 17.23
C LEU A 30 51.31 -2.47 17.14
N ALA A 31 50.54 -1.71 17.91
CA ALA A 31 50.82 -0.33 18.28
C ALA A 31 52.12 -0.20 19.12
N VAL A 32 52.92 0.82 18.81
CA VAL A 32 54.01 1.49 19.59
C VAL A 32 54.44 2.65 18.66
N TRP A 33 54.45 3.95 18.98
CA TRP A 33 54.47 4.70 20.24
C TRP A 33 54.04 6.17 20.02
N LEU A 34 53.72 6.82 21.14
CA LEU A 34 53.37 8.23 21.34
C LEU A 34 54.32 9.23 20.67
N GLY A 35 53.77 10.35 20.17
CA GLY A 35 54.55 11.57 19.96
C GLY A 35 53.95 12.61 19.00
N ALA A 36 52.77 13.16 19.29
CA ALA A 36 52.37 14.53 18.93
C ALA A 36 50.98 14.85 19.50
N THR A 37 50.87 14.92 20.82
CA THR A 37 49.86 15.75 21.46
C THR A 37 50.30 17.21 21.30
N SER A 38 49.67 17.96 20.40
CA SER A 38 49.31 19.35 20.68
C SER A 38 48.37 19.92 19.62
N ALA A 39 47.27 20.46 20.14
CA ALA A 39 46.35 21.41 19.54
C ALA A 39 45.49 20.89 18.37
N LEU A 40 44.29 20.42 18.69
CA LEU A 40 43.06 21.17 18.43
C LEU A 40 42.01 20.70 19.45
N ALA A 41 41.41 21.66 20.14
CA ALA A 41 40.56 21.47 21.31
C ALA A 41 39.41 20.49 21.04
N ASP A 42 39.46 19.33 21.68
CA ASP A 42 38.38 18.36 21.74
C ASP A 42 37.41 18.80 22.85
N GLY A 43 36.72 19.92 22.62
CA GLY A 43 35.63 20.37 23.48
C GLY A 43 34.52 19.32 23.49
N ALA A 44 34.01 18.96 24.66
CA ALA A 44 32.97 17.96 24.90
C ALA A 44 31.97 17.86 23.73
N ARG A 45 32.14 16.82 22.88
CA ARG A 45 31.33 16.58 21.69
C ARG A 45 30.17 15.67 22.08
N ALA A 46 28.94 16.05 21.74
CA ALA A 46 27.79 15.16 21.86
C ALA A 46 27.99 14.01 20.87
N THR A 47 28.24 12.81 21.37
CA THR A 47 28.20 11.59 20.55
C THR A 47 26.74 11.33 20.21
N LEU A 48 26.39 11.24 18.92
CA LEU A 48 25.07 10.78 18.54
C LEU A 48 25.00 9.27 18.86
N VAL A 49 24.33 8.93 19.96
CA VAL A 49 24.01 7.54 20.31
C VAL A 49 22.56 7.33 19.90
N GLU A 50 22.34 6.97 18.64
CA GLU A 50 21.03 6.58 18.15
C GLU A 50 20.94 5.06 18.01
N PRO A 51 19.79 4.44 18.34
CA PRO A 51 19.55 3.06 17.97
C PRO A 51 19.72 2.89 16.45
N PRO A 52 20.22 1.74 15.98
CA PRO A 52 20.23 1.40 14.56
C PRO A 52 18.84 1.61 13.94
N HIS A 53 18.80 2.32 12.81
CA HIS A 53 17.56 2.63 12.10
C HIS A 53 17.83 2.75 10.59
N PRO A 54 16.80 2.51 9.74
CA PRO A 54 16.95 2.61 8.29
C PRO A 54 17.45 3.98 7.86
N ILE A 55 18.45 4.00 6.97
CA ILE A 55 19.00 5.19 6.35
C ILE A 55 18.71 5.14 4.86
N TYR A 56 18.05 6.19 4.37
CA TYR A 56 17.80 6.44 2.96
C TYR A 56 18.32 7.82 2.55
N HIS A 57 19.34 7.84 1.68
CA HIS A 57 19.96 9.10 1.24
C HIS A 57 20.47 8.96 -0.19
N VAL A 58 20.14 9.91 -1.06
CA VAL A 58 20.53 9.88 -2.47
C VAL A 58 21.52 11.01 -2.75
N VAL A 59 22.66 10.67 -3.33
CA VAL A 59 23.73 11.59 -3.74
C VAL A 59 23.80 11.57 -5.27
N ARG A 60 23.61 12.72 -5.92
CA ARG A 60 23.62 12.86 -7.39
C ARG A 60 24.59 13.94 -7.81
N ASP A 61 25.71 13.52 -8.42
CA ASP A 61 26.77 14.41 -8.90
C ASP A 61 27.28 15.42 -7.84
N GLN A 62 27.20 15.07 -6.56
CA GLN A 62 27.80 15.88 -5.49
C GLN A 62 29.28 15.53 -5.33
N THR A 63 30.07 16.49 -4.91
CA THR A 63 31.43 16.22 -4.44
C THR A 63 31.40 15.44 -3.12
N LEU A 64 32.45 14.68 -2.82
CA LEU A 64 32.60 13.96 -1.55
C LEU A 64 32.43 14.90 -0.35
N ALA A 65 32.95 16.13 -0.44
CA ALA A 65 32.76 17.13 0.61
C ALA A 65 31.29 17.56 0.78
N GLN A 66 30.54 17.73 -0.31
CA GLN A 66 29.12 18.09 -0.24
C GLN A 66 28.28 16.95 0.34
N ALA A 67 28.48 15.72 -0.12
CA ALA A 67 27.79 14.54 0.40
C ALA A 67 28.10 14.32 1.89
N ALA A 68 29.38 14.44 2.27
CA ALA A 68 29.82 14.36 3.66
C ALA A 68 29.19 15.47 4.52
N ALA A 69 29.04 16.69 4.02
CA ALA A 69 28.38 17.77 4.75
C ALA A 69 26.90 17.50 5.02
N SER A 70 26.16 17.00 4.02
CA SER A 70 24.74 16.62 4.20
C SER A 70 24.61 15.50 5.23
N ILE A 71 25.43 14.46 5.11
CA ILE A 71 25.41 13.30 6.01
C ILE A 71 25.89 13.68 7.41
N ALA A 72 26.88 14.57 7.55
CA ALA A 72 27.32 15.06 8.86
C ALA A 72 26.20 15.78 9.61
N ASN A 73 25.43 16.62 8.92
CA ASN A 73 24.32 17.35 9.52
C ASN A 73 23.21 16.41 9.99
N ARG A 74 22.88 15.42 9.17
CA ARG A 74 21.82 14.44 9.46
C ARG A 74 22.25 13.43 10.54
N GLY A 75 23.44 12.86 10.40
CA GLY A 75 23.96 11.81 11.29
C GLY A 75 24.68 12.34 12.53
N GLY A 76 24.85 13.65 12.69
CA GLY A 76 25.45 14.24 13.90
C GLY A 76 26.91 13.86 14.18
N PHE A 77 27.64 13.37 13.18
CA PHE A 77 29.07 13.04 13.27
C PHE A 77 29.91 13.77 12.22
N GLY A 78 31.18 14.04 12.51
CA GLY A 78 32.06 14.80 11.63
C GLY A 78 32.80 13.93 10.59
N PHE A 79 33.28 14.53 9.52
CA PHE A 79 34.19 13.90 8.55
C PHE A 79 35.55 14.58 8.56
N ARG A 80 36.59 13.78 8.36
CA ARG A 80 37.93 14.26 8.02
C ARG A 80 38.33 13.65 6.70
N ILE A 81 38.54 14.50 5.69
CA ILE A 81 38.78 14.09 4.31
C ILE A 81 40.19 14.49 3.93
N ALA A 82 41.03 13.51 3.56
CA ALA A 82 42.38 13.78 3.08
C ALA A 82 42.37 14.66 1.81
N ALA A 83 43.41 15.48 1.66
CA ALA A 83 43.54 16.45 0.57
C ALA A 83 43.41 15.81 -0.82
N GLY A 84 42.74 16.48 -1.75
CA GLY A 84 42.56 16.03 -3.13
C GLY A 84 41.50 14.93 -3.30
N LEU A 85 40.70 14.66 -2.27
CA LEU A 85 39.53 13.78 -2.33
C LEU A 85 38.22 14.57 -2.25
N GLU A 86 38.25 15.78 -1.67
CA GLU A 86 37.08 16.62 -1.42
C GLU A 86 36.24 16.89 -2.66
N SER A 87 36.87 16.96 -3.83
CA SER A 87 36.24 17.24 -5.12
C SER A 87 35.77 16.00 -5.89
N ASP A 88 36.01 14.79 -5.38
CA ASP A 88 35.58 13.56 -6.05
C ASP A 88 34.07 13.54 -6.23
N ARG A 89 33.59 13.25 -7.44
CA ARG A 89 32.15 13.23 -7.74
C ARG A 89 31.55 11.88 -7.39
N LEU A 90 30.45 11.92 -6.65
CA LEU A 90 29.73 10.76 -6.17
C LEU A 90 28.33 10.69 -6.80
N ASN A 91 27.95 9.47 -7.16
CA ASN A 91 26.59 9.09 -7.48
C ASN A 91 26.27 7.84 -6.68
N ARG A 92 25.47 7.97 -5.62
CA ARG A 92 25.19 6.90 -4.65
C ARG A 92 23.74 6.96 -4.19
N LYS A 93 23.09 5.79 -4.07
CA LYS A 93 21.81 5.61 -3.38
C LYS A 93 22.10 4.78 -2.15
N LEU A 94 22.00 5.40 -0.98
CA LEU A 94 22.18 4.75 0.30
C LEU A 94 20.82 4.19 0.73
N ALA A 95 20.77 2.89 0.97
CA ALA A 95 19.60 2.18 1.51
C ALA A 95 20.15 1.11 2.45
N ALA A 96 20.19 1.43 3.75
CA ALA A 96 20.91 0.65 4.74
C ALA A 96 20.12 0.58 6.04
N ALA A 97 20.38 -0.44 6.86
CA ALA A 97 19.71 -0.62 8.15
C ALA A 97 20.28 0.28 9.27
N ASP A 98 21.43 0.92 9.05
CA ASP A 98 22.10 1.81 9.99
C ASP A 98 23.17 2.69 9.32
N TRP A 99 23.72 3.64 10.08
CA TRP A 99 24.79 4.52 9.63
C TRP A 99 26.08 3.79 9.22
N PRO A 100 26.62 2.81 9.97
CA PRO A 100 27.77 2.03 9.52
C PRO A 100 27.59 1.41 8.13
N ALA A 101 26.45 0.78 7.86
CA ALA A 101 26.16 0.19 6.56
C ALA A 101 25.95 1.27 5.47
N ALA A 102 25.29 2.39 5.79
CA ALA A 102 25.13 3.51 4.87
C ALA A 102 26.49 4.13 4.48
N LEU A 103 27.38 4.31 5.45
CA LEU A 103 28.74 4.82 5.22
C LEU A 103 29.59 3.83 4.41
N ALA A 104 29.39 2.52 4.59
CA ALA A 104 30.05 1.51 3.77
C ALA A 104 29.62 1.58 2.30
N GLN A 105 28.35 1.90 2.03
CA GLN A 105 27.83 2.12 0.67
C GLN A 105 28.35 3.45 0.08
N LEU A 106 28.35 4.53 0.88
CA LEU A 106 28.86 5.85 0.46
C LEU A 106 30.35 5.79 0.09
N LEU A 107 31.14 5.12 0.94
CA LEU A 107 32.60 5.16 0.91
C LEU A 107 33.21 3.90 0.30
N GLU A 108 32.46 3.17 -0.52
CA GLU A 108 32.92 1.90 -1.10
C GLU A 108 34.24 2.05 -1.87
N ASP A 109 34.46 3.18 -2.52
CA ASP A 109 35.66 3.49 -3.32
C ASP A 109 36.83 4.07 -2.49
N TYR A 110 36.67 4.17 -1.17
CA TYR A 110 37.61 4.85 -0.28
C TYR A 110 38.15 3.94 0.82
N ASN A 111 39.35 4.25 1.27
CA ASN A 111 39.88 3.78 2.55
C ASN A 111 39.34 4.70 3.63
N TYR A 112 38.60 4.15 4.59
CA TYR A 112 38.04 4.93 5.69
C TYR A 112 38.11 4.19 7.03
N THR A 113 38.01 4.95 8.12
CA THR A 113 37.94 4.43 9.48
C THR A 113 36.86 5.18 10.24
N LEU A 114 35.98 4.43 10.90
CA LEU A 114 34.99 4.98 11.83
C LEU A 114 35.66 5.19 13.19
N VAL A 115 35.62 6.41 13.69
CA VAL A 115 36.15 6.80 15.00
C VAL A 115 34.96 7.01 15.94
N GLY A 116 34.93 6.27 17.05
CA GLY A 116 33.83 6.30 18.01
C GLY A 116 33.73 5.00 18.80
N GLU A 117 32.61 4.81 19.49
CA GLU A 117 32.26 3.55 20.15
C GLU A 117 31.32 2.72 19.28
N PRO A 118 31.20 1.40 19.48
CA PRO A 118 30.20 0.59 18.78
C PRO A 118 28.79 1.16 18.98
N GLY A 119 28.12 1.53 17.87
CA GLY A 119 26.80 2.17 17.89
C GLY A 119 26.81 3.70 18.06
N ALA A 120 27.98 4.33 18.16
CA ALA A 120 28.10 5.77 18.39
C ALA A 120 29.28 6.35 17.59
N ILE A 121 29.01 6.68 16.32
CA ILE A 121 30.01 7.28 15.42
C ILE A 121 30.26 8.71 15.86
N ARG A 122 31.52 9.06 16.08
CA ARG A 122 31.93 10.44 16.40
C ARG A 122 32.50 11.14 15.18
N SER A 123 33.32 10.43 14.41
CA SER A 123 33.89 10.96 13.18
C SER A 123 34.24 9.85 12.17
N VAL A 124 34.21 10.19 10.89
CA VAL A 124 34.65 9.33 9.79
C VAL A 124 35.92 9.91 9.19
N LEU A 125 37.00 9.12 9.20
CA LEU A 125 38.28 9.49 8.60
C LEU A 125 38.41 8.84 7.23
N ILE A 126 38.55 9.64 6.17
CA ILE A 126 38.73 9.18 4.79
C ILE A 126 40.18 9.45 4.38
N SER A 127 40.97 8.39 4.21
CA SER A 127 42.43 8.45 4.09
C SER A 127 42.97 8.18 2.68
N GLY A 128 42.10 7.95 1.70
CA GLY A 128 42.53 7.67 0.32
C GLY A 128 41.49 6.92 -0.49
N ARG A 129 41.77 6.69 -1.77
CA ARG A 129 40.97 5.80 -2.64
C ARG A 129 41.40 4.34 -2.40
N ARG A 130 40.46 3.40 -2.41
CA ARG A 130 40.63 1.98 -2.02
C ARG A 130 41.86 1.30 -2.66
N HIS A 131 42.27 1.72 -3.85
CA HIS A 131 43.35 1.10 -4.62
C HIS A 131 44.70 1.85 -4.64
N ASN A 132 44.83 3.01 -3.98
CA ASN A 132 46.02 3.87 -4.09
C ASN A 132 46.94 3.88 -2.85
N GLY A 133 46.82 2.88 -1.96
CA GLY A 133 47.57 2.84 -0.69
C GLY A 133 47.09 3.89 0.32
N LEU A 134 47.53 3.75 1.58
CA LEU A 134 47.17 4.67 2.66
C LEU A 134 47.89 6.01 2.45
N VAL A 135 47.15 7.10 2.27
CA VAL A 135 47.71 8.45 2.43
C VAL A 135 47.72 8.76 3.93
N ASP A 136 48.78 9.43 4.39
CA ASP A 136 48.96 9.81 5.78
C ASP A 136 47.72 10.59 6.30
N PRO A 137 47.03 10.11 7.35
CA PRO A 137 45.84 10.77 7.91
C PRO A 137 46.12 12.14 8.55
N THR A 138 47.39 12.55 8.64
CA THR A 138 47.82 13.89 9.08
C THR A 138 48.10 14.87 7.94
N SER A 139 48.01 14.42 6.68
CA SER A 139 48.16 15.30 5.51
C SER A 139 47.00 16.31 5.42
N ALA A 140 47.31 17.54 4.99
CA ALA A 140 46.45 18.73 5.04
C ALA A 140 45.08 18.58 4.35
N GLY A 141 44.12 17.94 5.01
CA GLY A 141 42.75 17.72 4.54
C GLY A 141 41.74 18.72 5.10
N ILE A 142 40.45 18.50 4.77
CA ILE A 142 39.34 19.29 5.32
C ILE A 142 38.66 18.55 6.48
N ALA A 143 38.19 19.32 7.46
CA ALA A 143 37.30 18.84 8.50
C ALA A 143 35.89 19.39 8.23
N ILE A 144 34.91 18.49 8.21
CA ILE A 144 33.49 18.82 8.07
C ILE A 144 32.84 18.41 9.38
N GLU A 145 32.19 19.36 10.03
CA GLU A 145 31.50 19.13 11.30
C GLU A 145 30.00 19.34 11.08
N PRO A 146 29.14 18.63 11.83
CA PRO A 146 27.71 18.90 11.84
C PRO A 146 27.46 20.37 12.15
N ARG A 147 26.68 21.04 11.31
CA ARG A 147 26.28 22.42 11.55
C ARG A 147 25.37 22.46 12.77
N LYS A 148 25.74 23.27 13.76
CA LYS A 148 24.75 23.72 14.76
C LYS A 148 23.72 24.56 14.02
N VAL A 149 22.47 24.18 14.15
CA VAL A 149 21.39 24.94 13.54
C VAL A 149 21.04 26.11 14.46
N ASP A 150 21.85 27.16 14.37
CA ASP A 150 21.57 28.41 15.06
C ASP A 150 20.29 29.04 14.48
N GLY A 151 19.38 29.50 15.34
CA GLY A 151 18.16 30.19 14.90
C GLY A 151 16.92 29.31 14.71
N LEU A 152 16.97 27.99 14.94
CA LEU A 152 15.72 27.20 15.02
C LEU A 152 14.81 27.72 16.14
N PRO A 153 13.50 27.81 15.92
CA PRO A 153 12.51 28.02 16.97
C PRO A 153 12.69 27.03 18.13
N GLU A 154 12.42 27.49 19.35
CA GLU A 154 12.64 26.72 20.59
C GLU A 154 11.99 25.33 20.56
N ARG A 155 10.79 25.22 19.96
CA ARG A 155 10.06 23.96 19.83
C ARG A 155 10.88 22.84 19.19
N TYR A 156 11.76 23.16 18.23
CA TYR A 156 12.60 22.17 17.54
C TYR A 156 13.89 21.81 18.28
N ARG A 157 14.37 22.67 19.17
CA ARG A 157 15.59 22.42 19.94
C ARG A 157 15.43 21.29 20.96
N ARG A 158 14.18 20.92 21.26
CA ARG A 158 13.82 19.81 22.15
C ARG A 158 13.85 18.45 21.44
N LEU A 159 13.83 18.43 20.11
CA LEU A 159 13.96 17.20 19.33
C LEU A 159 15.40 16.71 19.34
N LYS A 160 15.61 15.43 19.04
CA LYS A 160 16.94 14.84 18.97
C LYS A 160 17.83 15.60 17.96
N PRO A 161 19.13 15.78 18.23
CA PRO A 161 20.04 16.43 17.29
C PRO A 161 20.00 15.77 15.91
N GLY A 162 20.02 16.56 14.84
CA GLY A 162 19.98 16.05 13.45
C GLY A 162 18.56 15.75 12.92
N SER A 163 17.54 15.68 13.79
CA SER A 163 16.16 15.40 13.37
C SER A 163 15.39 16.63 12.87
N ALA A 164 15.85 17.85 13.15
CA ALA A 164 15.26 19.09 12.66
C ALA A 164 16.31 19.88 11.87
N MET A 165 16.04 20.10 10.59
CA MET A 165 16.99 20.66 9.64
C MET A 165 16.35 21.81 8.87
N PRO A 166 17.01 22.98 8.73
CA PRO A 166 16.54 24.01 7.82
C PRO A 166 16.49 23.47 6.40
N VAL A 167 15.45 23.83 5.66
CA VAL A 167 15.29 23.44 4.27
C VAL A 167 14.91 24.66 3.44
N GLU A 168 15.51 24.76 2.26
CA GLU A 168 15.14 25.74 1.25
C GLU A 168 14.34 25.03 0.17
N LEU A 169 13.07 25.40 0.02
CA LEU A 169 12.19 24.83 -1.00
C LEU A 169 12.05 25.82 -2.15
N PRO A 170 12.29 25.41 -3.41
CA PRO A 170 12.18 26.29 -4.57
C PRO A 170 10.71 26.49 -4.97
N MET A 171 9.89 27.06 -4.07
CA MET A 171 8.43 27.15 -4.23
C MET A 171 8.01 27.88 -5.51
N ALA A 172 8.78 28.89 -5.94
CA ALA A 172 8.52 29.61 -7.19
C ALA A 172 8.68 28.69 -8.42
N GLN A 173 9.68 27.80 -8.40
CA GLN A 173 9.89 26.82 -9.47
C GLN A 173 8.83 25.72 -9.41
N LEU A 174 8.56 25.16 -8.22
CA LEU A 174 7.57 24.09 -8.05
C LEU A 174 6.19 24.50 -8.56
N ARG A 175 5.78 25.75 -8.32
CA ARG A 175 4.50 26.31 -8.80
C ARG A 175 4.38 26.42 -10.32
N GLN A 176 5.49 26.39 -11.06
CA GLN A 176 5.51 26.51 -12.53
C GLN A 176 5.51 25.17 -13.24
N LEU A 177 5.75 24.07 -12.51
CA LEU A 177 5.76 22.73 -13.08
C LEU A 177 4.37 22.33 -13.58
N LYS A 178 4.32 21.70 -14.75
CA LYS A 178 3.12 21.03 -15.25
C LYS A 178 3.07 19.60 -14.71
N ALA A 179 1.91 18.98 -14.75
CA ALA A 179 1.80 17.57 -14.37
C ALA A 179 2.72 16.71 -15.27
N GLY A 180 3.47 15.79 -14.65
CA GLY A 180 4.50 14.97 -15.29
C GLY A 180 5.88 15.63 -15.42
N ASP A 181 6.01 16.94 -15.16
CA ASP A 181 7.32 17.58 -15.14
C ASP A 181 8.12 17.08 -13.92
N ARG A 182 9.42 16.88 -14.12
CA ARG A 182 10.36 16.45 -13.07
C ARG A 182 11.33 17.55 -12.70
N THR A 183 11.67 17.63 -11.42
CA THR A 183 12.73 18.51 -10.92
C THR A 183 13.55 17.82 -9.85
N LEU A 184 14.82 18.21 -9.71
CA LEU A 184 15.69 17.73 -8.64
C LEU A 184 15.50 18.62 -7.41
N LEU A 185 15.11 18.03 -6.29
CA LEU A 185 15.12 18.69 -4.98
C LEU A 185 16.36 18.25 -4.20
N ASP A 186 17.17 19.24 -3.81
CA ASP A 186 18.31 19.05 -2.92
C ASP A 186 17.86 19.33 -1.49
N LEU A 187 17.61 18.28 -0.74
CA LEU A 187 17.13 18.35 0.64
C LEU A 187 18.27 17.96 1.60
N PRO A 188 18.24 18.40 2.86
CA PRO A 188 19.22 17.99 3.88
C PRO A 188 19.34 16.47 4.03
N ILE A 189 18.27 15.75 3.68
CA ILE A 189 18.16 14.29 3.76
C ILE A 189 18.53 13.56 2.46
N GLY A 190 18.84 14.27 1.37
CA GLY A 190 19.25 13.70 0.08
C GLY A 190 18.72 14.46 -1.13
N GLN A 191 19.16 14.04 -2.32
CA GLN A 191 18.78 14.61 -3.60
C GLN A 191 17.78 13.72 -4.35
N TYR A 192 16.55 14.20 -4.49
CA TYR A 192 15.44 13.41 -5.03
C TYR A 192 14.89 14.00 -6.32
N GLN A 193 14.67 13.15 -7.32
CA GLN A 193 13.86 13.50 -8.48
C GLN A 193 12.40 13.48 -8.06
N VAL A 194 11.74 14.63 -8.15
CA VAL A 194 10.31 14.76 -7.83
C VAL A 194 9.55 15.01 -9.11
N GLU A 195 8.55 14.18 -9.37
CA GLU A 195 7.57 14.37 -10.44
C GLU A 195 6.34 15.09 -9.88
N HIS A 196 5.91 16.15 -10.57
CA HIS A 196 4.72 16.90 -10.19
C HIS A 196 3.46 16.18 -10.70
N ASP A 197 2.49 15.96 -9.81
CA ASP A 197 1.22 15.32 -10.20
C ASP A 197 0.10 16.34 -10.36
N ARG A 198 -0.09 17.19 -9.35
CA ARG A 198 -1.20 18.12 -9.29
C ARG A 198 -0.90 19.30 -8.38
N ARG A 199 -1.51 20.43 -8.72
CA ARG A 199 -1.76 21.54 -7.82
C ARG A 199 -3.28 21.76 -7.68
N THR A 200 -3.74 21.95 -6.45
CA THR A 200 -5.12 22.31 -6.12
C THR A 200 -5.12 23.69 -5.50
N ASP A 201 -5.87 24.63 -6.06
CA ASP A 201 -6.06 25.97 -5.52
C ASP A 201 -7.45 26.06 -4.85
N HIS A 202 -7.53 26.78 -3.74
CA HIS A 202 -8.70 26.79 -2.86
C HIS A 202 -9.35 28.17 -2.76
N ALA A 203 -10.63 28.19 -2.33
CA ALA A 203 -11.41 29.41 -2.20
C ALA A 203 -10.89 30.35 -1.10
N ASP A 204 -10.25 29.81 -0.06
CA ASP A 204 -9.59 30.57 1.01
C ASP A 204 -8.23 31.17 0.58
N GLY A 205 -7.84 30.96 -0.68
CA GLY A 205 -6.57 31.44 -1.25
C GLY A 205 -5.37 30.54 -0.93
N SER A 206 -5.56 29.46 -0.17
CA SER A 206 -4.52 28.44 0.00
C SER A 206 -4.37 27.60 -1.27
N SER A 207 -3.23 26.91 -1.39
CA SER A 207 -2.97 25.98 -2.49
C SER A 207 -2.14 24.80 -2.01
N THR A 208 -2.51 23.59 -2.43
CA THR A 208 -1.75 22.36 -2.19
C THR A 208 -1.07 21.90 -3.47
N TRP A 209 0.25 21.75 -3.41
CA TRP A 209 1.09 21.16 -4.43
C TRP A 209 1.39 19.71 -4.05
N THR A 210 1.23 18.80 -5.00
CA THR A 210 1.38 17.36 -4.80
C THR A 210 2.28 16.78 -5.89
N GLY A 211 3.31 16.07 -5.45
CA GLY A 211 4.22 15.31 -6.28
C GLY A 211 4.60 13.98 -5.62
N HIS A 212 5.51 13.25 -6.24
CA HIS A 212 6.10 12.04 -5.66
C HIS A 212 7.58 11.88 -6.05
N LEU A 213 8.30 11.09 -5.27
CA LEU A 213 9.67 10.69 -5.59
C LEU A 213 9.66 9.77 -6.81
N ALA A 214 10.06 10.30 -7.96
CA ALA A 214 9.94 9.65 -9.27
C ALA A 214 10.70 8.31 -9.35
N ASP A 215 11.77 8.18 -8.57
CA ASP A 215 12.61 6.98 -8.52
C ASP A 215 12.04 5.90 -7.58
N GLU A 216 11.09 6.23 -6.69
CA GLU A 216 10.55 5.32 -5.68
C GLU A 216 9.08 4.93 -5.90
N GLY A 217 8.29 5.79 -6.56
CA GLY A 217 6.90 5.51 -6.93
C GLY A 217 5.86 6.28 -6.11
N LEU A 218 4.58 5.95 -6.33
CA LEU A 218 3.44 6.76 -5.88
C LEU A 218 3.23 6.75 -4.37
N GLY A 219 3.77 5.76 -3.64
CA GLY A 219 3.71 5.70 -2.18
C GLY A 219 4.58 6.75 -1.47
N TYR A 220 5.52 7.38 -2.18
CA TYR A 220 6.52 8.30 -1.62
C TYR A 220 6.23 9.75 -2.03
N ARG A 221 5.23 10.32 -1.38
CA ARG A 221 4.65 11.63 -1.74
C ARG A 221 5.44 12.81 -1.19
N LEU A 222 5.45 13.90 -1.96
CA LEU A 222 5.77 15.25 -1.47
C LEU A 222 4.50 16.10 -1.61
N ASN A 223 3.96 16.52 -0.47
CA ASN A 223 2.80 17.39 -0.40
C ASN A 223 3.19 18.71 0.30
N LEU A 224 2.82 19.83 -0.30
CA LEU A 224 3.17 21.18 0.20
C LEU A 224 1.94 22.09 0.06
N SER A 225 1.40 22.57 1.18
CA SER A 225 0.37 23.59 1.21
C SER A 225 0.93 24.94 1.63
N VAL A 226 0.51 25.99 0.92
CA VAL A 226 0.80 27.39 1.27
C VAL A 226 -0.50 28.16 1.32
N GLY A 227 -0.68 28.95 2.38
CA GLY A 227 -1.87 29.78 2.60
C GLY A 227 -1.61 30.81 3.69
N ALA A 228 -2.69 31.35 4.27
CA ALA A 228 -2.61 32.39 5.31
C ALA A 228 -1.84 31.95 6.57
N ALA A 229 -1.88 30.65 6.91
CA ALA A 229 -1.15 30.10 8.04
C ALA A 229 0.33 29.77 7.72
N GLY A 230 0.78 30.04 6.49
CA GLY A 230 2.13 29.79 6.02
C GLY A 230 2.28 28.45 5.29
N LEU A 231 3.52 27.96 5.22
CA LEU A 231 3.89 26.69 4.60
C LEU A 231 3.66 25.53 5.57
N MET A 232 3.03 24.48 5.10
CA MET A 232 2.97 23.17 5.76
C MET A 232 3.09 22.07 4.71
N GLY A 233 3.61 20.91 5.08
CA GLY A 233 3.79 19.83 4.14
C GLY A 233 4.36 18.57 4.77
N ASN A 234 4.48 17.54 3.95
CA ASN A 234 5.17 16.31 4.33
C ASN A 234 5.79 15.63 3.12
N LEU A 235 6.85 14.89 3.39
CA LEU A 235 7.61 14.09 2.46
C LEU A 235 7.71 12.67 2.98
N TYR A 236 7.31 11.69 2.19
CA TYR A 236 7.53 10.27 2.48
C TYR A 236 8.70 9.75 1.68
N THR A 237 9.59 9.05 2.36
CA THR A 237 10.74 8.34 1.79
C THR A 237 10.71 6.88 2.28
N PRO A 238 11.57 6.01 1.73
CA PRO A 238 11.75 4.66 2.25
C PRO A 238 12.22 4.57 3.72
N ASP A 239 12.78 5.63 4.30
CA ASP A 239 13.21 5.64 5.70
C ASP A 239 12.27 6.39 6.66
N GLY A 240 11.21 7.02 6.17
CA GLY A 240 10.26 7.68 7.07
C GLY A 240 9.38 8.76 6.44
N GLU A 241 8.58 9.35 7.33
CA GLU A 241 7.81 10.57 7.07
C GLU A 241 8.57 11.77 7.63
N TYR A 242 8.72 12.80 6.82
CA TYR A 242 9.28 14.07 7.22
C TYR A 242 8.20 15.14 7.15
N LEU A 243 8.04 15.92 8.22
CA LEU A 243 7.22 17.12 8.19
C LEU A 243 8.03 18.27 7.59
N ILE A 244 7.33 19.14 6.86
CA ILE A 244 7.86 20.39 6.33
C ILE A 244 7.02 21.50 6.93
N GLU A 245 7.65 22.36 7.73
CA GLU A 245 6.94 23.39 8.48
C GLU A 245 7.53 24.77 8.22
N GLY A 246 6.65 25.76 8.07
CA GLY A 246 7.04 27.17 8.03
C GLY A 246 7.59 27.64 9.38
N ALA A 247 8.72 28.34 9.33
CA ALA A 247 9.38 28.96 10.48
C ALA A 247 9.78 30.40 10.13
N GLY A 248 8.79 31.29 10.04
CA GLY A 248 8.99 32.67 9.57
C GLY A 248 9.25 32.69 8.06
N GLU A 249 10.37 33.25 7.62
CA GLU A 249 10.78 33.26 6.20
C GLU A 249 11.50 31.97 5.76
N ALA A 250 11.79 31.05 6.70
CA ALA A 250 12.45 29.78 6.44
C ALA A 250 11.47 28.60 6.56
N ALA A 251 11.90 27.43 6.09
CA ALA A 251 11.22 26.17 6.33
C ALA A 251 12.12 25.21 7.12
N VAL A 252 11.51 24.33 7.90
CA VAL A 252 12.19 23.29 8.67
C VAL A 252 11.65 21.94 8.22
N LEU A 253 12.57 21.01 7.96
CA LEU A 253 12.29 19.61 7.71
C LEU A 253 12.53 18.83 8.99
N VAL A 254 11.51 18.10 9.46
CA VAL A 254 11.54 17.34 10.71
C VAL A 254 11.39 15.86 10.41
N ASP A 255 12.40 15.07 10.79
CA ASP A 255 12.40 13.61 10.73
C ASP A 255 11.58 13.04 11.89
N LEU A 256 10.37 12.57 11.62
CA LEU A 256 9.47 12.11 12.69
C LEU A 256 9.98 10.83 13.36
N GLN A 257 10.54 9.89 12.60
CA GLN A 257 11.04 8.61 13.09
C GLN A 257 12.26 8.78 14.01
N HIS A 258 13.09 9.79 13.77
CA HIS A 258 14.34 9.99 14.51
C HIS A 258 14.35 11.22 15.42
N SER A 259 13.27 11.99 15.45
CA SER A 259 13.10 13.13 16.37
C SER A 259 13.03 12.77 17.85
N GLY A 260 12.78 11.50 18.17
CA GLY A 260 12.43 11.04 19.52
C GLY A 260 10.94 11.13 19.83
N LEU A 261 10.13 11.54 18.86
CA LEU A 261 8.68 11.49 18.93
C LEU A 261 8.17 10.06 18.70
N THR A 262 7.03 9.76 19.30
CA THR A 262 6.30 8.51 19.18
C THR A 262 4.96 8.82 18.52
N ALA A 263 4.58 8.07 17.48
CA ALA A 263 3.25 8.22 16.91
C ALA A 263 2.19 7.88 17.98
N GLY A 264 1.13 8.69 18.08
CA GLY A 264 -0.05 8.33 18.86
C GLY A 264 -0.67 7.05 18.30
N GLY A 265 -1.36 6.30 19.16
CA GLY A 265 -2.05 5.09 18.72
C GLY A 265 -3.21 5.40 17.79
N PHE A 266 -3.69 4.38 17.10
CA PHE A 266 -5.08 4.30 16.68
C PHE A 266 -5.79 3.43 17.75
N ASP A 267 -7.04 3.73 18.11
CA ASP A 267 -7.81 2.81 18.97
C ASP A 267 -8.31 1.63 18.12
N GLY A 268 -8.76 0.54 18.74
CA GLY A 268 -9.35 -0.59 18.01
C GLY A 268 -10.60 -0.19 17.22
N ASP A 269 -11.04 -1.04 16.28
CA ASP A 269 -12.24 -0.75 15.48
C ASP A 269 -13.50 -0.62 16.38
N HIS A 270 -14.02 0.61 16.52
CA HIS A 270 -15.09 0.93 17.47
C HIS A 270 -16.49 0.79 16.84
N ILE A 271 -17.35 -0.04 17.44
CA ILE A 271 -18.56 -0.54 16.75
C ILE A 271 -19.81 0.33 16.94
N GLU A 272 -20.12 0.97 18.08
CA GLU A 272 -21.37 1.76 18.21
C GLU A 272 -21.31 2.82 19.34
N PRO A 273 -22.16 3.87 19.28
CA PRO A 273 -22.35 4.83 20.38
C PRO A 273 -23.06 4.22 21.59
N SER A 274 -22.67 4.65 22.79
CA SER A 274 -23.36 4.25 24.02
C SER A 274 -24.73 4.95 24.18
N GLY A 275 -25.78 4.40 23.56
CA GLY A 275 -27.18 4.70 23.93
C GLY A 275 -28.02 5.59 23.00
N LEU A 276 -27.82 5.57 21.68
CA LEU A 276 -28.75 6.26 20.76
C LEU A 276 -30.09 5.51 20.59
N PRO A 277 -31.26 6.18 20.68
CA PRO A 277 -32.52 5.58 20.28
C PRO A 277 -32.63 5.50 18.75
N ALA A 278 -32.98 4.33 18.23
CA ALA A 278 -33.21 4.10 16.81
C ALA A 278 -34.31 5.05 16.25
N PRO A 279 -34.06 5.83 15.18
CA PRO A 279 -35.08 6.69 14.60
C PRO A 279 -36.18 5.86 13.93
N THR A 280 -37.36 5.88 14.54
CA THR A 280 -38.56 5.16 14.10
C THR A 280 -39.47 6.06 13.29
N GLU A 281 -39.74 5.62 12.05
CA GLU A 281 -40.86 5.92 11.12
C GLU A 281 -40.34 5.95 9.67
N MET A 282 -39.17 6.55 9.41
CA MET A 282 -38.46 6.44 8.11
C MET A 282 -37.90 5.04 7.85
N ALA A 283 -37.48 4.34 8.92
CA ALA A 283 -36.94 2.98 8.82
C ALA A 283 -37.97 1.95 8.31
N LYS A 284 -39.27 2.09 8.63
CA LYS A 284 -40.27 1.06 8.28
C LYS A 284 -40.64 1.01 6.80
N ALA A 285 -40.61 2.15 6.10
CA ALA A 285 -40.80 2.18 4.65
C ALA A 285 -39.56 1.63 3.92
N SER A 286 -38.36 2.04 4.37
CA SER A 286 -37.07 1.59 3.85
C SER A 286 -36.84 0.09 4.07
N LEU A 287 -37.19 -0.48 5.24
CA LEU A 287 -37.04 -1.91 5.56
C LEU A 287 -37.81 -2.84 4.59
N SER A 288 -38.95 -2.40 4.04
CA SER A 288 -39.74 -3.20 3.09
C SER A 288 -39.17 -3.21 1.67
N THR A 289 -38.60 -2.09 1.24
CA THR A 289 -37.91 -1.94 -0.06
C THR A 289 -36.53 -2.58 0.00
N GLU A 290 -35.84 -2.42 1.12
CA GLU A 290 -34.52 -2.98 1.40
C GLU A 290 -34.56 -4.52 1.44
N SER A 291 -35.55 -5.12 2.11
CA SER A 291 -35.72 -6.58 2.09
C SER A 291 -35.91 -7.15 0.67
N LEU A 292 -36.61 -6.41 -0.21
CA LEU A 292 -36.78 -6.80 -1.61
C LEU A 292 -35.47 -6.62 -2.40
N ARG A 293 -34.70 -5.57 -2.12
CA ARG A 293 -33.37 -5.33 -2.70
C ARG A 293 -32.38 -6.43 -2.31
N THR A 294 -32.23 -6.73 -1.03
CA THR A 294 -31.32 -7.79 -0.54
C THR A 294 -31.67 -9.16 -1.14
N LYS A 295 -32.97 -9.45 -1.28
CA LYS A 295 -33.44 -10.69 -1.90
C LYS A 295 -33.10 -10.75 -3.40
N ALA A 296 -33.24 -9.63 -4.12
CA ALA A 296 -32.84 -9.54 -5.52
C ALA A 296 -31.33 -9.73 -5.69
N GLU A 297 -30.52 -9.08 -4.85
CA GLU A 297 -29.07 -9.16 -4.87
C GLU A 297 -28.53 -10.55 -4.52
N SER A 298 -29.08 -11.19 -3.49
CA SER A 298 -28.73 -12.56 -3.11
C SER A 298 -29.05 -13.56 -4.24
N LEU A 299 -30.22 -13.45 -4.86
CA LEU A 299 -30.59 -14.33 -5.97
C LEU A 299 -29.75 -14.08 -7.23
N ARG A 300 -29.33 -12.83 -7.46
CA ARG A 300 -28.39 -12.49 -8.54
C ARG A 300 -27.00 -13.06 -8.27
N ALA A 301 -26.50 -12.98 -7.05
CA ALA A 301 -25.22 -13.58 -6.66
C ALA A 301 -25.22 -15.11 -6.86
N ASP A 302 -26.30 -15.79 -6.44
CA ASP A 302 -26.50 -17.22 -6.69
C ASP A 302 -26.51 -17.55 -8.19
N ALA A 303 -27.21 -16.73 -9.01
CA ALA A 303 -27.24 -16.91 -10.46
C ALA A 303 -25.85 -16.72 -11.09
N THR A 304 -25.09 -15.71 -10.68
CA THR A 304 -23.73 -15.44 -11.15
C THR A 304 -22.77 -16.59 -10.80
N ALA A 305 -22.83 -17.10 -9.57
CA ALA A 305 -22.02 -18.25 -9.16
C ALA A 305 -22.31 -19.49 -10.02
N LEU A 306 -23.60 -19.78 -10.28
CA LEU A 306 -24.01 -20.89 -11.15
C LEU A 306 -23.59 -20.67 -12.60
N ASN A 307 -23.57 -19.44 -13.10
CA ASN A 307 -23.09 -19.11 -14.44
C ASN A 307 -21.58 -19.34 -14.57
N GLN A 308 -20.80 -18.97 -13.55
CA GLN A 308 -19.36 -19.21 -13.52
C GLN A 308 -19.06 -20.71 -13.51
N GLU A 309 -19.76 -21.49 -12.67
CA GLU A 309 -19.64 -22.95 -12.68
C GLU A 309 -20.01 -23.57 -14.03
N ALA A 310 -21.07 -23.07 -14.68
CA ALA A 310 -21.47 -23.53 -16.01
C ALA A 310 -20.40 -23.18 -17.06
N THR A 311 -19.79 -22.01 -16.97
CA THR A 311 -18.71 -21.56 -17.88
C THR A 311 -17.48 -22.45 -17.75
N ASN A 312 -17.08 -22.79 -16.52
CA ASN A 312 -15.96 -23.70 -16.27
C ASN A 312 -16.24 -25.11 -16.84
N LEU A 313 -17.47 -25.61 -16.66
CA LEU A 313 -17.89 -26.90 -17.22
C LEU A 313 -17.97 -26.89 -18.76
N TYR A 314 -18.32 -25.76 -19.35
CA TYR A 314 -18.28 -25.58 -20.80
C TYR A 314 -16.85 -25.66 -21.33
N GLY A 315 -15.89 -25.02 -20.66
CA GLY A 315 -14.46 -25.14 -20.96
C GLY A 315 -13.98 -26.60 -20.96
N ASN A 316 -14.36 -27.37 -19.93
CA ASN A 316 -14.04 -28.81 -19.86
C ASN A 316 -14.70 -29.60 -21.02
N TYR A 317 -15.93 -29.27 -21.40
CA TYR A 317 -16.56 -29.88 -22.57
C TYR A 317 -15.77 -29.59 -23.86
N THR A 318 -15.37 -28.34 -24.10
CA THR A 318 -14.59 -27.95 -25.30
C THR A 318 -13.22 -28.62 -25.34
N ASP A 319 -12.55 -28.76 -24.19
CA ASP A 319 -11.27 -29.48 -24.11
C ASP A 319 -11.43 -30.96 -24.52
N ASN A 320 -12.52 -31.59 -24.08
CA ASN A 320 -12.84 -32.96 -24.48
C ASN A 320 -13.18 -33.08 -25.98
N GLN A 321 -13.81 -32.07 -26.59
CA GLN A 321 -14.01 -32.04 -28.04
C GLN A 321 -12.66 -32.05 -28.79
N GLN A 322 -11.69 -31.27 -28.30
CA GLN A 322 -10.34 -31.26 -28.87
C GLN A 322 -9.64 -32.62 -28.71
N LEU A 323 -9.78 -33.27 -27.56
CA LEU A 323 -9.24 -34.63 -27.35
C LEU A 323 -9.86 -35.65 -28.31
N VAL A 324 -11.16 -35.55 -28.59
CA VAL A 324 -11.85 -36.40 -29.57
C VAL A 324 -11.32 -36.16 -30.99
N ALA A 325 -11.10 -34.91 -31.39
CA ALA A 325 -10.52 -34.57 -32.69
C ALA A 325 -9.08 -35.14 -32.83
N ASN A 326 -8.27 -35.02 -31.78
CA ASN A 326 -6.91 -35.56 -31.74
C ASN A 326 -6.91 -37.10 -31.84
N ALA A 327 -7.77 -37.77 -31.07
CA ALA A 327 -7.90 -39.23 -31.10
C ALA A 327 -8.42 -39.74 -32.45
N GLN A 328 -9.32 -38.99 -33.10
CA GLN A 328 -9.83 -39.31 -34.43
C GLN A 328 -8.71 -39.24 -35.48
N THR A 329 -7.86 -38.22 -35.40
CA THR A 329 -6.67 -38.06 -36.25
C THR A 329 -5.69 -39.23 -36.05
N ALA A 330 -5.41 -39.59 -34.81
CA ALA A 330 -4.54 -40.72 -34.48
C ALA A 330 -5.08 -42.06 -35.02
N LEU A 331 -6.40 -42.28 -34.95
CA LEU A 331 -7.03 -43.48 -35.53
C LEU A 331 -6.90 -43.51 -37.06
N THR A 332 -7.07 -42.37 -37.73
CA THR A 332 -6.88 -42.26 -39.18
C THR A 332 -5.44 -42.61 -39.58
N ALA A 333 -4.45 -42.07 -38.86
CA ALA A 333 -3.04 -42.39 -39.08
C ALA A 333 -2.72 -43.88 -38.84
N ALA A 334 -3.26 -44.46 -37.75
CA ALA A 334 -3.05 -45.88 -37.44
C ALA A 334 -3.64 -46.80 -38.52
N LYS A 335 -4.84 -46.49 -39.05
CA LYS A 335 -5.44 -47.22 -40.18
C LYS A 335 -4.59 -47.16 -41.44
N ALA A 336 -4.04 -45.99 -41.76
CA ALA A 336 -3.12 -45.83 -42.89
C ALA A 336 -1.86 -46.70 -42.71
N ASN A 337 -1.27 -46.71 -41.51
CA ASN A 337 -0.11 -47.56 -41.20
C ASN A 337 -0.43 -49.06 -41.33
N THR A 338 -1.60 -49.51 -40.86
CA THR A 338 -2.06 -50.90 -41.05
C THR A 338 -2.19 -51.24 -42.54
N ALA A 339 -2.74 -50.34 -43.36
CA ALA A 339 -2.87 -50.54 -44.80
C ALA A 339 -1.50 -50.65 -45.49
N THR A 340 -0.56 -49.76 -45.15
CA THR A 340 0.83 -49.79 -45.64
C THR A 340 1.54 -51.09 -45.25
N ALA A 341 1.46 -51.50 -43.97
CA ALA A 341 2.08 -52.76 -43.51
C ALA A 341 1.48 -54.00 -44.18
N LYS A 342 0.17 -53.97 -44.51
CA LYS A 342 -0.50 -55.04 -45.25
C LYS A 342 -0.02 -55.13 -46.69
N ALA A 343 0.13 -53.98 -47.37
CA ALA A 343 0.68 -53.91 -48.73
C ALA A 343 2.13 -54.41 -48.77
N GLU A 344 2.94 -54.01 -47.80
CA GLU A 344 4.33 -54.44 -47.65
C GLU A 344 4.43 -55.97 -47.48
N LEU A 345 3.63 -56.55 -46.57
CA LEU A 345 3.59 -58.00 -46.41
C LEU A 345 3.17 -58.73 -47.70
N ALA A 346 2.22 -58.19 -48.45
CA ALA A 346 1.79 -58.76 -49.73
C ALA A 346 2.91 -58.72 -50.77
N SER A 347 3.61 -57.58 -50.87
CA SER A 347 4.78 -57.39 -51.74
C SER A 347 5.90 -58.39 -51.41
N ARG A 348 6.31 -58.49 -50.14
CA ARG A 348 7.36 -59.42 -49.70
C ARG A 348 6.99 -60.89 -49.93
N LYS A 349 5.72 -61.27 -49.73
CA LYS A 349 5.22 -62.61 -50.06
C LYS A 349 5.29 -62.89 -51.56
N GLN A 350 5.02 -61.90 -52.41
CA GLN A 350 5.12 -62.05 -53.85
C GLN A 350 6.58 -62.25 -54.28
N THR A 351 7.53 -61.51 -53.71
CA THR A 351 8.98 -61.70 -53.95
C THR A 351 9.47 -63.07 -53.45
N LEU A 352 8.98 -63.57 -52.33
CA LEU A 352 9.38 -64.90 -51.83
C LEU A 352 8.96 -66.04 -52.78
N LYS A 353 7.88 -65.88 -53.56
CA LYS A 353 7.42 -66.90 -54.52
C LYS A 353 8.45 -67.20 -55.61
N SER A 354 9.26 -66.21 -56.02
CA SER A 354 10.30 -66.42 -57.05
C SER A 354 11.54 -67.11 -56.51
N ALA A 355 11.75 -67.14 -55.19
CA ALA A 355 12.89 -67.82 -54.56
C ALA A 355 12.51 -68.41 -53.18
N PRO A 356 11.75 -69.52 -53.12
CA PRO A 356 11.11 -69.99 -51.88
C PRO A 356 12.08 -70.43 -50.76
N LYS A 357 13.32 -70.79 -51.11
CA LYS A 357 14.35 -71.28 -50.17
C LYS A 357 15.33 -70.18 -49.72
N ASP A 358 15.14 -68.93 -50.15
CA ASP A 358 16.01 -67.81 -49.75
C ASP A 358 15.72 -67.40 -48.30
N ALA A 359 16.70 -67.64 -47.42
CA ALA A 359 16.59 -67.37 -45.98
C ALA A 359 16.38 -65.87 -45.66
N THR A 360 16.93 -64.97 -46.48
CA THR A 360 16.81 -63.52 -46.30
C THR A 360 15.39 -63.05 -46.63
N LEU A 361 14.81 -63.56 -47.72
CA LEU A 361 13.42 -63.26 -48.09
C LEU A 361 12.42 -63.85 -47.08
N GLN A 362 12.69 -65.05 -46.56
CA GLN A 362 11.88 -65.65 -45.49
C GLN A 362 11.90 -64.78 -44.21
N ALA A 363 13.08 -64.31 -43.80
CA ALA A 363 13.22 -63.39 -42.66
C ALA A 363 12.50 -62.05 -42.89
N ALA A 364 12.57 -61.50 -44.11
CA ALA A 364 11.86 -60.27 -44.47
C ALA A 364 10.33 -60.41 -44.40
N VAL A 365 9.77 -61.55 -44.83
CA VAL A 365 8.34 -61.85 -44.68
C VAL A 365 7.95 -61.99 -43.20
N ALA A 366 8.79 -62.63 -42.38
CA ALA A 366 8.55 -62.73 -40.93
C ALA A 366 8.55 -61.35 -40.26
N SER A 367 9.50 -60.49 -40.61
CA SER A 367 9.58 -59.10 -40.12
C SER A 367 8.35 -58.27 -40.54
N ALA A 368 7.96 -58.32 -41.82
CA ALA A 368 6.76 -57.64 -42.31
C ALA A 368 5.46 -58.15 -41.64
N LYS A 369 5.39 -59.45 -41.32
CA LYS A 369 4.28 -60.02 -40.56
C LYS A 369 4.24 -59.48 -39.12
N SER A 370 5.39 -59.35 -38.47
CA SER A 370 5.51 -58.75 -37.14
C SER A 370 5.07 -57.27 -37.17
N ALA A 371 5.54 -56.51 -38.15
CA ALA A 371 5.15 -55.10 -38.34
C ALA A 371 3.64 -54.93 -38.56
N LEU A 372 3.00 -55.79 -39.35
CA LEU A 372 1.54 -55.78 -39.52
C LEU A 372 0.80 -56.09 -38.21
N ASN A 373 1.29 -57.03 -37.40
CA ASN A 373 0.69 -57.33 -36.10
C ASN A 373 0.81 -56.14 -35.14
N ALA A 374 1.96 -55.47 -35.11
CA ALA A 374 2.16 -54.26 -34.31
C ALA A 374 1.25 -53.10 -34.77
N ALA A 375 1.13 -52.88 -36.09
CA ALA A 375 0.24 -51.86 -36.64
C ALA A 375 -1.24 -52.11 -36.28
N LYS A 376 -1.71 -53.37 -36.39
CA LYS A 376 -3.06 -53.76 -35.96
C LYS A 376 -3.30 -53.55 -34.46
N ALA A 377 -2.30 -53.80 -33.62
CA ALA A 377 -2.39 -53.54 -32.19
C ALA A 377 -2.51 -52.03 -31.91
N ALA A 378 -1.71 -51.20 -32.58
CA ALA A 378 -1.78 -49.75 -32.48
C ALA A 378 -3.14 -49.19 -32.96
N GLU A 379 -3.67 -49.70 -34.08
CA GLU A 379 -5.02 -49.33 -34.55
C GLU A 379 -6.11 -49.69 -33.54
N LYS A 380 -6.05 -50.89 -32.95
CA LYS A 380 -6.97 -51.31 -31.88
C LYS A 380 -6.88 -50.39 -30.66
N GLN A 381 -5.66 -49.99 -30.28
CA GLN A 381 -5.45 -49.06 -29.16
C GLN A 381 -6.02 -47.68 -29.48
N ALA A 382 -5.74 -47.12 -30.66
CA ALA A 382 -6.27 -45.83 -31.09
C ALA A 382 -7.81 -45.81 -31.11
N ASN A 383 -8.44 -46.90 -31.58
CA ASN A 383 -9.90 -47.05 -31.55
C ASN A 383 -10.46 -47.13 -30.12
N THR A 384 -9.75 -47.81 -29.22
CA THR A 384 -10.12 -47.87 -27.79
C THR A 384 -10.04 -46.48 -27.15
N ASN A 385 -8.96 -45.75 -27.41
CA ASN A 385 -8.77 -44.39 -26.91
C ASN A 385 -9.87 -43.45 -27.41
N LEU A 386 -10.20 -43.49 -28.71
CA LEU A 386 -11.28 -42.67 -29.29
C LEU A 386 -12.64 -42.93 -28.60
N LYS A 387 -12.96 -44.19 -28.30
CA LYS A 387 -14.19 -44.55 -27.58
C LYS A 387 -14.20 -44.00 -26.15
N ALA A 388 -13.06 -44.03 -25.46
CA ALA A 388 -12.93 -43.50 -24.11
C ALA A 388 -13.12 -41.98 -24.08
N VAL A 389 -12.44 -41.23 -24.95
CA VAL A 389 -12.56 -39.76 -24.98
C VAL A 389 -13.96 -39.29 -25.39
N LYS A 390 -14.64 -40.00 -26.31
CA LYS A 390 -16.06 -39.74 -26.63
C LYS A 390 -17.00 -39.93 -25.44
N LYS A 391 -16.67 -40.86 -24.53
CA LYS A 391 -17.44 -41.06 -23.29
C LYS A 391 -17.22 -39.89 -22.31
N PHE A 392 -15.98 -39.40 -22.20
CA PHE A 392 -15.68 -38.23 -21.37
C PHE A 392 -16.33 -36.96 -21.90
N GLU A 393 -16.25 -36.70 -23.21
CA GLU A 393 -16.95 -35.59 -23.87
C GLU A 393 -18.45 -35.60 -23.55
N LYS A 394 -19.13 -36.75 -23.71
CA LYS A 394 -20.55 -36.88 -23.40
C LYS A 394 -20.86 -36.62 -21.91
N SER A 395 -19.96 -37.00 -21.02
CA SER A 395 -20.11 -36.79 -19.58
C SER A 395 -19.92 -35.32 -19.22
N ALA A 396 -18.93 -34.64 -19.82
CA ALA A 396 -18.70 -33.21 -19.66
C ALA A 396 -19.88 -32.38 -20.19
N LEU A 397 -20.41 -32.73 -21.36
CA LEU A 397 -21.61 -32.10 -21.92
C LEU A 397 -22.83 -32.25 -20.99
N SER A 398 -23.02 -33.43 -20.41
CA SER A 398 -24.10 -33.68 -19.44
C SER A 398 -23.95 -32.82 -18.19
N ALA A 399 -22.73 -32.68 -17.66
CA ALA A 399 -22.44 -31.84 -16.50
C ALA A 399 -22.72 -30.35 -16.79
N TYR A 400 -22.23 -29.85 -17.94
CA TYR A 400 -22.52 -28.51 -18.42
C TYR A 400 -24.03 -28.26 -18.55
N ASN A 401 -24.74 -29.15 -19.27
CA ASN A 401 -26.18 -29.02 -19.48
C ASN A 401 -26.99 -29.00 -18.17
N LYS A 402 -26.57 -29.79 -17.18
CA LYS A 402 -27.19 -29.77 -15.85
C LYS A 402 -27.00 -28.41 -15.16
N LYS A 403 -25.80 -27.83 -15.27
CA LYS A 403 -25.48 -26.59 -14.56
C LYS A 403 -26.02 -25.34 -15.24
N ILE A 404 -26.00 -25.28 -16.57
CA ILE A 404 -26.65 -24.19 -17.31
C ILE A 404 -28.17 -24.17 -17.10
N ALA A 405 -28.80 -25.33 -16.92
CA ALA A 405 -30.23 -25.40 -16.55
C ALA A 405 -30.49 -24.86 -15.13
N ALA A 406 -29.59 -25.13 -14.18
CA ALA A 406 -29.67 -24.57 -12.83
C ALA A 406 -29.48 -23.05 -12.84
N TYR A 407 -28.49 -22.56 -13.58
CA TYR A 407 -28.28 -21.13 -13.83
C TYR A 407 -29.55 -20.47 -14.38
N LYS A 408 -30.13 -20.98 -15.48
CA LYS A 408 -31.35 -20.40 -16.07
C LYS A 408 -32.48 -20.27 -15.06
N LYS A 409 -32.68 -21.30 -14.22
CA LYS A 409 -33.70 -21.27 -13.16
C LYS A 409 -33.40 -20.23 -12.07
N ALA A 410 -32.14 -20.07 -11.68
CA ALA A 410 -31.72 -19.06 -10.72
C ALA A 410 -31.85 -17.65 -11.31
N ASN A 411 -31.46 -17.46 -12.57
CA ASN A 411 -31.54 -16.19 -13.28
C ASN A 411 -32.99 -15.70 -13.38
N THR A 412 -33.94 -16.56 -13.74
CA THR A 412 -35.37 -16.19 -13.75
C THR A 412 -35.89 -15.79 -12.36
N LYS A 413 -35.36 -16.38 -11.28
CA LYS A 413 -35.71 -15.96 -9.92
C LYS A 413 -35.11 -14.60 -9.56
N ALA A 414 -33.87 -14.36 -9.99
CA ALA A 414 -33.18 -13.08 -9.81
C ALA A 414 -33.93 -11.96 -10.56
N GLU A 415 -34.19 -12.14 -11.86
CA GLU A 415 -34.95 -11.20 -12.71
C GLU A 415 -36.33 -10.89 -12.12
N LYS A 416 -37.02 -11.90 -11.57
CA LYS A 416 -38.30 -11.70 -10.90
C LYS A 416 -38.15 -10.86 -9.62
N ALA A 417 -37.14 -11.14 -8.80
CA ALA A 417 -36.92 -10.39 -7.56
C ALA A 417 -36.48 -8.94 -7.85
N GLU A 418 -35.70 -8.72 -8.90
CA GLU A 418 -35.33 -7.38 -9.39
C GLU A 418 -36.54 -6.60 -9.91
N ALA A 419 -37.45 -7.26 -10.63
CA ALA A 419 -38.71 -6.66 -11.07
C ALA A 419 -39.63 -6.32 -9.90
N ASP A 420 -39.74 -7.22 -8.90
CA ASP A 420 -40.52 -6.99 -7.67
C ASP A 420 -39.92 -5.79 -6.87
N TYR A 421 -38.59 -5.63 -6.84
CA TYR A 421 -37.90 -4.47 -6.25
C TYR A 421 -38.16 -3.17 -7.04
N ALA A 422 -38.03 -3.20 -8.37
CA ALA A 422 -38.26 -2.03 -9.22
C ALA A 422 -39.71 -1.53 -9.16
N ALA A 423 -40.69 -2.45 -9.08
CA ALA A 423 -42.08 -2.10 -8.87
C ALA A 423 -42.28 -1.37 -7.52
N ARG A 424 -41.61 -1.82 -6.46
CA ARG A 424 -41.68 -1.18 -5.14
C ARG A 424 -41.10 0.24 -5.14
N LEU A 425 -40.00 0.48 -5.85
CA LEU A 425 -39.41 1.83 -6.00
C LEU A 425 -40.40 2.82 -6.65
N ASN A 426 -41.18 2.36 -7.64
CA ASN A 426 -42.17 3.18 -8.32
C ASN A 426 -43.40 3.50 -7.43
N GLU A 427 -43.77 2.61 -6.51
CA GLU A 427 -44.88 2.82 -5.57
C GLU A 427 -44.54 3.81 -4.44
N THR A 428 -43.26 3.94 -4.05
CA THR A 428 -42.83 4.79 -2.92
C THR A 428 -42.59 6.26 -3.25
N GLY A 429 -43.00 6.72 -4.45
CA GLY A 429 -43.06 8.16 -4.76
C GLY A 429 -41.84 8.73 -5.48
N GLY A 430 -41.34 8.03 -6.50
CA GLY A 430 -40.52 8.62 -7.57
C GLY A 430 -41.39 9.00 -8.78
N GLY A 431 -42.05 10.15 -8.74
CA GLY A 431 -42.70 10.78 -9.90
C GLY A 431 -42.58 12.30 -9.75
N ASN A 432 -42.04 13.06 -10.72
CA ASN A 432 -42.34 12.98 -12.14
C ASN A 432 -41.12 12.89 -13.05
N THR A 433 -41.27 11.99 -14.01
CA THR A 433 -40.67 11.97 -15.34
C THR A 433 -40.93 13.25 -16.13
N GLU A 434 -39.99 13.63 -17.00
CA GLU A 434 -40.35 13.77 -18.41
C GLU A 434 -39.20 13.37 -19.34
N ASN A 435 -39.61 12.68 -20.40
CA ASN A 435 -38.83 12.01 -21.41
C ASN A 435 -37.93 12.97 -22.22
N ASN A 436 -36.75 12.48 -22.61
CA ASN A 436 -36.53 12.38 -24.05
C ASN A 436 -35.77 11.10 -24.38
N GLY A 437 -36.43 10.24 -25.15
CA GLY A 437 -35.82 9.01 -25.63
C GLY A 437 -34.69 9.33 -26.60
N ASN A 438 -33.56 8.66 -26.42
CA ASN A 438 -32.83 8.21 -27.58
C ASN A 438 -32.31 6.80 -27.34
N ASN A 439 -32.91 5.88 -28.07
CA ASN A 439 -32.47 4.51 -28.19
C ASN A 439 -31.21 4.54 -29.09
N GLY A 440 -30.04 4.42 -28.48
CA GLY A 440 -28.76 4.51 -29.16
C GLY A 440 -27.73 3.60 -28.50
N ASN A 441 -27.63 2.38 -29.02
CA ASN A 441 -26.53 1.45 -28.81
C ASN A 441 -25.17 2.15 -28.99
N GLY A 442 -24.32 2.16 -27.95
CA GLY A 442 -22.95 2.68 -28.01
C GLY A 442 -22.31 2.78 -26.63
N GLY A 443 -21.26 1.99 -26.38
CA GLY A 443 -20.53 2.00 -25.13
C GLY A 443 -19.97 3.38 -24.78
N GLY A 444 -20.14 3.75 -23.51
CA GLY A 444 -19.55 4.92 -22.87
C GLY A 444 -19.25 4.57 -21.41
N ASN A 445 -18.02 4.17 -21.15
CA ASN A 445 -17.46 4.03 -19.83
C ASN A 445 -17.12 5.44 -19.32
N THR A 446 -18.05 6.12 -18.64
CA THR A 446 -17.73 7.30 -17.83
C THR A 446 -17.89 6.90 -16.37
N THR A 447 -16.76 6.60 -15.74
CA THR A 447 -16.63 6.33 -14.30
C THR A 447 -16.99 7.61 -13.54
N GLU A 448 -18.26 7.77 -13.16
CA GLU A 448 -18.67 8.85 -12.25
C GLU A 448 -17.89 8.71 -10.93
N THR A 449 -17.16 9.76 -10.54
CA THR A 449 -16.43 9.78 -9.26
C THR A 449 -17.43 10.08 -8.14
N ASN A 450 -17.55 9.20 -7.16
CA ASN A 450 -18.44 9.43 -6.02
C ASN A 450 -17.87 10.54 -5.14
N VAL A 451 -18.61 11.62 -4.93
CA VAL A 451 -18.16 12.74 -4.09
C VAL A 451 -18.78 12.60 -2.71
N VAL A 452 -17.97 12.35 -1.70
CA VAL A 452 -18.40 12.32 -0.29
C VAL A 452 -18.26 13.73 0.29
N ASP A 453 -19.38 14.33 0.67
CA ASP A 453 -19.43 15.66 1.26
C ASP A 453 -19.03 15.61 2.74
N VAL A 454 -17.99 16.36 3.11
CA VAL A 454 -17.41 16.35 4.46
C VAL A 454 -17.60 17.72 5.12
N MET A 455 -18.18 17.73 6.33
CA MET A 455 -18.17 18.90 7.21
C MET A 455 -17.16 18.68 8.34
N VAL A 456 -16.41 19.71 8.69
CA VAL A 456 -15.42 19.62 9.78
C VAL A 456 -15.67 20.69 10.85
N LEU A 457 -15.96 20.25 12.07
CA LEU A 457 -15.99 21.13 13.24
C LEU A 457 -14.59 21.15 13.86
N TYR A 458 -14.10 22.30 14.32
CA TYR A 458 -12.73 22.39 14.85
C TYR A 458 -12.60 23.23 16.11
N THR A 459 -11.60 22.97 16.95
CA THR A 459 -11.30 23.84 18.11
C THR A 459 -10.17 24.82 17.82
N THR A 460 -10.04 25.85 18.67
CA THR A 460 -9.05 26.93 18.51
C THR A 460 -8.16 27.15 19.73
N VAL A 461 -8.26 26.31 20.77
CA VAL A 461 -7.25 26.34 21.84
C VAL A 461 -5.99 25.65 21.31
N GLY A 462 -4.85 26.35 21.35
CA GLY A 462 -3.58 25.82 20.88
C GLY A 462 -3.34 25.92 19.37
N GLN A 463 -4.29 26.44 18.59
CA GLN A 463 -4.15 26.72 17.16
C GLN A 463 -5.01 27.92 16.71
N SER A 464 -4.61 28.62 15.65
CA SER A 464 -5.48 29.66 15.08
C SER A 464 -6.56 29.05 14.17
N ALA A 465 -7.68 29.76 13.98
CA ALA A 465 -8.71 29.35 13.02
C ALA A 465 -8.15 29.25 11.59
N ASP A 466 -7.30 30.19 11.18
CA ASP A 466 -6.68 30.15 9.84
C ASP A 466 -5.77 28.93 9.66
N TYR A 467 -5.02 28.55 10.71
CA TYR A 467 -4.22 27.33 10.69
C TYR A 467 -5.11 26.09 10.59
N ALA A 468 -6.14 25.98 11.44
CA ALA A 468 -7.04 24.83 11.44
C ALA A 468 -7.71 24.65 10.08
N LYS A 469 -8.26 25.72 9.49
CA LYS A 469 -8.93 25.68 8.18
C LYS A 469 -7.98 25.27 7.05
N GLN A 470 -6.79 25.88 6.97
CA GLN A 470 -5.79 25.50 5.98
C GLN A 470 -5.32 24.05 6.16
N ARG A 471 -5.13 23.60 7.41
CA ARG A 471 -4.70 22.24 7.73
C ARG A 471 -5.76 21.20 7.39
N ILE A 472 -7.04 21.48 7.67
CA ILE A 472 -8.18 20.63 7.28
C ILE A 472 -8.25 20.50 5.76
N GLN A 473 -8.18 21.61 5.02
CA GLN A 473 -8.22 21.59 3.56
C GLN A 473 -7.01 20.82 2.98
N TYR A 474 -5.83 21.00 3.58
CA TYR A 474 -4.65 20.23 3.23
C TYR A 474 -4.84 18.72 3.44
N LEU A 475 -5.40 18.30 4.57
CA LEU A 475 -5.69 16.89 4.87
C LEU A 475 -6.72 16.29 3.91
N VAL A 476 -7.72 17.07 3.49
CA VAL A 476 -8.67 16.69 2.43
C VAL A 476 -7.95 16.45 1.10
N ASP A 477 -7.01 17.31 0.71
CA ASP A 477 -6.24 17.14 -0.52
C ASP A 477 -5.34 15.91 -0.50
N VAL A 478 -4.65 15.69 0.63
CA VAL A 478 -3.79 14.53 0.86
C VAL A 478 -4.61 13.24 0.81
N SER A 479 -5.78 13.22 1.45
CA SER A 479 -6.71 12.09 1.42
C SER A 479 -7.20 11.79 0.01
N ASN A 480 -7.61 12.84 -0.73
CA ASN A 480 -8.02 12.72 -2.12
C ASN A 480 -6.90 12.22 -3.04
N GLN A 481 -5.65 12.58 -2.75
CA GLN A 481 -4.51 12.03 -3.49
C GLN A 481 -4.32 10.55 -3.18
N ALA A 482 -4.38 10.16 -1.90
CA ALA A 482 -4.29 8.76 -1.51
C ALA A 482 -5.38 7.90 -2.16
N TYR A 483 -6.62 8.40 -2.25
CA TYR A 483 -7.70 7.70 -2.96
C TYR A 483 -7.35 7.47 -4.43
N ARG A 484 -6.89 8.50 -5.15
CA ARG A 484 -6.50 8.36 -6.55
C ARG A 484 -5.36 7.37 -6.74
N ASP A 485 -4.34 7.45 -5.90
CA ASP A 485 -3.17 6.56 -5.98
C ASP A 485 -3.51 5.12 -5.67
N SER A 486 -4.53 4.92 -4.84
CA SER A 486 -5.00 3.59 -4.47
C SER A 486 -5.95 2.97 -5.50
N GLY A 487 -6.44 3.73 -6.48
CA GLY A 487 -7.48 3.29 -7.41
C GLY A 487 -8.90 3.37 -6.83
N ILE A 488 -9.10 4.23 -5.82
CA ILE A 488 -10.42 4.54 -5.25
C ILE A 488 -11.11 5.60 -6.13
N HIS A 489 -12.29 5.27 -6.64
CA HIS A 489 -13.16 6.10 -7.47
C HIS A 489 -14.10 6.96 -6.63
N ALA A 490 -13.52 7.64 -5.65
CA ALA A 490 -14.21 8.57 -4.77
C ALA A 490 -13.32 9.77 -4.46
N SER A 491 -13.94 10.87 -4.04
CA SER A 491 -13.25 12.05 -3.54
C SER A 491 -14.03 12.70 -2.40
N LEU A 492 -13.31 13.26 -1.44
CA LEU A 492 -13.84 14.11 -0.39
C LEU A 492 -14.02 15.54 -0.92
N ARG A 493 -15.15 16.16 -0.63
CA ARG A 493 -15.39 17.59 -0.83
C ARG A 493 -15.71 18.23 0.52
N LEU A 494 -14.86 19.15 0.95
CA LEU A 494 -15.13 19.95 2.14
C LEU A 494 -16.32 20.88 1.84
N VAL A 495 -17.45 20.71 2.53
CA VAL A 495 -18.65 21.55 2.30
C VAL A 495 -18.79 22.66 3.33
N HIS A 496 -18.30 22.45 4.54
CA HIS A 496 -18.39 23.43 5.63
C HIS A 496 -17.30 23.20 6.68
N THR A 497 -16.77 24.29 7.24
CA THR A 497 -15.96 24.27 8.46
C THR A 497 -16.54 25.23 9.49
N GLU A 498 -16.54 24.85 10.76
CA GLU A 498 -17.03 25.73 11.84
C GLU A 498 -16.25 25.53 13.13
N ALA A 499 -15.90 26.64 13.79
CA ALA A 499 -15.27 26.60 15.10
C ALA A 499 -16.28 26.12 16.16
N SER A 500 -15.90 25.09 16.91
CA SER A 500 -16.64 24.54 18.03
C SER A 500 -16.03 24.98 19.35
N ALA A 501 -16.88 25.24 20.34
CA ALA A 501 -16.48 25.52 21.72
C ALA A 501 -16.27 24.23 22.56
N TYR A 502 -16.16 23.08 21.90
CA TYR A 502 -15.89 21.80 22.56
C TYR A 502 -14.50 21.79 23.19
N THR A 503 -14.30 20.99 24.25
CA THR A 503 -13.04 20.92 24.99
C THR A 503 -12.01 20.04 24.28
N GLU A 504 -10.73 20.38 24.41
CA GLU A 504 -9.59 19.62 23.90
C GLU A 504 -9.16 18.51 24.86
N THR A 505 -9.55 18.60 26.14
CA THR A 505 -8.99 17.76 27.21
C THR A 505 -9.92 16.64 27.66
N ASN A 506 -10.64 16.01 26.73
CA ASN A 506 -11.45 14.83 26.99
C ASN A 506 -11.08 13.68 26.05
N LEU A 507 -11.51 12.47 26.40
CA LEU A 507 -11.25 11.27 25.60
C LEU A 507 -11.91 11.39 24.22
N ASP A 508 -11.22 10.92 23.18
CA ASP A 508 -11.76 10.89 21.81
C ASP A 508 -13.07 10.10 21.74
N ASN A 509 -13.18 8.98 22.46
CA ASN A 509 -14.43 8.21 22.62
C ASN A 509 -15.61 9.07 23.08
N THR A 510 -15.41 9.92 24.08
CA THR A 510 -16.45 10.83 24.59
C THR A 510 -16.77 11.92 23.56
N ALA A 511 -15.77 12.45 22.89
CA ALA A 511 -15.97 13.43 21.82
C ALA A 511 -16.77 12.86 20.65
N LEU A 512 -16.54 11.60 20.26
CA LEU A 512 -17.26 10.93 19.19
C LEU A 512 -18.72 10.64 19.58
N ASP A 513 -18.96 10.17 20.81
CA ASP A 513 -20.31 9.97 21.35
C ASP A 513 -21.10 11.29 21.39
N ASP A 514 -20.48 12.36 21.90
CA ASP A 514 -21.11 13.68 21.94
C ASP A 514 -21.35 14.26 20.53
N LEU A 515 -20.42 14.07 19.60
CA LEU A 515 -20.56 14.51 18.21
C LEU A 515 -21.71 13.78 17.52
N GLY A 516 -21.77 12.45 17.62
CA GLY A 516 -22.81 11.63 17.00
C GLY A 516 -24.19 11.83 17.62
N ALA A 517 -24.26 12.10 18.93
CA ALA A 517 -25.51 12.38 19.64
C ALA A 517 -25.95 13.86 19.54
N GLY A 518 -25.06 14.76 19.10
CA GLY A 518 -25.30 16.20 19.13
C GLY A 518 -25.41 16.76 20.56
N ASN A 519 -24.54 16.31 21.46
CA ASN A 519 -24.50 16.79 22.84
C ASN A 519 -23.64 18.05 22.99
N GLY A 520 -23.97 18.89 23.97
CA GLY A 520 -23.13 20.02 24.37
C GLY A 520 -22.83 20.98 23.21
N ALA A 521 -21.54 21.20 22.92
CA ALA A 521 -21.12 22.08 21.84
C ALA A 521 -21.51 21.58 20.42
N PHE A 522 -21.99 20.35 20.31
CA PHE A 522 -22.45 19.75 19.05
C PHE A 522 -23.98 19.75 18.88
N ALA A 523 -24.74 20.47 19.72
CA ALA A 523 -26.22 20.53 19.67
C ALA A 523 -26.82 20.85 18.28
N ASN A 524 -26.08 21.57 17.42
CA ASN A 524 -26.54 21.95 16.09
C ASN A 524 -25.97 21.07 14.96
N VAL A 525 -25.20 20.03 15.26
CA VAL A 525 -24.43 19.26 14.25
C VAL A 525 -25.32 18.65 13.17
N GLU A 526 -26.47 18.06 13.53
CA GLU A 526 -27.41 17.50 12.54
C GLU A 526 -28.09 18.58 11.70
N ALA A 527 -28.36 19.77 12.27
CA ALA A 527 -28.90 20.89 11.51
C ALA A 527 -27.89 21.43 10.49
N LEU A 528 -26.61 21.55 10.88
CA LEU A 528 -25.51 21.93 9.99
C LEU A 528 -25.29 20.86 8.91
N ARG A 529 -25.26 19.58 9.31
CA ARG A 529 -25.13 18.44 8.40
C ARG A 529 -26.20 18.45 7.31
N ASN A 530 -27.46 18.71 7.67
CA ASN A 530 -28.55 18.85 6.71
C ASN A 530 -28.45 20.12 5.85
N ARG A 531 -28.05 21.25 6.45
CA ARG A 531 -27.93 22.54 5.77
C ARG A 531 -26.86 22.55 4.67
N TYR A 532 -25.71 21.93 4.94
CA TYR A 532 -24.57 21.91 4.02
C TYR A 532 -24.49 20.61 3.21
N GLY A 533 -25.33 19.63 3.51
CA GLY A 533 -25.42 18.36 2.78
C GLY A 533 -24.26 17.42 3.08
N ALA A 534 -23.72 17.42 4.30
CA ALA A 534 -22.57 16.61 4.65
C ALA A 534 -22.92 15.13 4.87
N ASP A 535 -22.25 14.26 4.11
CA ASP A 535 -22.30 12.82 4.24
C ASP A 535 -21.52 12.33 5.46
N VAL A 536 -20.35 12.92 5.72
CA VAL A 536 -19.46 12.61 6.85
C VAL A 536 -19.20 13.88 7.67
N VAL A 537 -19.17 13.75 9.00
CA VAL A 537 -18.82 14.84 9.90
C VAL A 537 -17.56 14.47 10.69
N VAL A 538 -16.56 15.35 10.68
CA VAL A 538 -15.32 15.18 11.43
C VAL A 538 -15.21 16.26 12.49
N PHE A 539 -14.80 15.91 13.70
CA PHE A 539 -14.35 16.86 14.70
C PHE A 539 -12.82 16.86 14.75
N PHE A 540 -12.21 17.98 14.38
CA PHE A 540 -10.77 18.19 14.26
C PHE A 540 -10.24 19.01 15.43
N ARG A 541 -9.18 18.53 16.10
CA ARG A 541 -8.56 19.26 17.21
C ARG A 541 -7.05 19.07 17.27
N PRO A 542 -6.30 19.97 17.91
CA PRO A 542 -4.90 19.72 18.21
C PRO A 542 -4.75 18.46 19.06
N PHE A 543 -3.63 17.77 18.89
CA PHE A 543 -3.38 16.56 19.64
C PHE A 543 -3.03 16.85 21.11
N TYR A 544 -3.72 16.18 22.04
CA TYR A 544 -3.43 16.14 23.46
C TYR A 544 -3.34 14.67 23.88
N HIS A 545 -2.13 14.11 23.83
CA HIS A 545 -1.92 12.65 23.89
C HIS A 545 -2.58 11.94 25.08
N LEU A 546 -2.39 12.42 26.32
CA LEU A 546 -2.99 11.79 27.50
C LEU A 546 -4.49 12.04 27.55
N ALA A 547 -4.93 13.26 27.22
CA ALA A 547 -6.32 13.65 27.31
C ALA A 547 -7.19 12.97 26.24
N SER A 548 -6.67 12.76 25.04
CA SER A 548 -7.36 12.07 23.95
C SER A 548 -7.48 10.56 24.18
N GLY A 549 -6.84 10.01 25.20
CA GLY A 549 -6.79 8.56 25.43
C GLY A 549 -5.66 7.87 24.68
N GLN A 550 -4.59 8.61 24.35
CA GLN A 550 -3.38 8.15 23.66
C GLN A 550 -3.56 7.86 22.16
N MET A 551 -4.72 8.21 21.61
CA MET A 551 -5.08 7.99 20.21
C MET A 551 -5.05 9.27 19.37
N CYS A 552 -4.78 9.10 18.09
CA CYS A 552 -4.78 10.16 17.08
C CYS A 552 -6.15 10.39 16.43
N GLY A 553 -7.11 9.53 16.72
CA GLY A 553 -8.46 9.66 16.21
C GLY A 553 -9.29 8.43 16.56
N ILE A 554 -10.58 8.58 16.30
CA ILE A 554 -11.56 7.51 16.36
C ILE A 554 -12.73 7.84 15.44
N ALA A 555 -13.35 6.82 14.85
CA ALA A 555 -14.58 6.95 14.08
C ALA A 555 -15.55 5.82 14.41
N TYR A 556 -16.84 6.05 14.12
CA TYR A 556 -17.76 4.93 14.07
C TYR A 556 -17.42 4.03 12.88
N GLN A 557 -17.40 2.72 13.12
CA GLN A 557 -17.20 1.77 12.04
C GLN A 557 -18.44 1.68 11.14
N GLY A 558 -18.34 2.19 9.93
CA GLY A 558 -19.34 1.94 8.89
C GLY A 558 -19.32 0.47 8.46
N PHE A 559 -20.47 -0.06 8.05
CA PHE A 559 -20.58 -1.38 7.41
C PHE A 559 -19.96 -2.57 8.19
N TYR A 560 -19.82 -2.45 9.51
CA TYR A 560 -19.19 -3.45 10.35
C TYR A 560 -19.85 -4.83 10.18
N ASN A 561 -19.06 -5.90 10.21
CA ASN A 561 -19.48 -7.29 10.00
C ASN A 561 -20.34 -7.49 8.75
N GLY A 562 -20.01 -6.80 7.66
CA GLY A 562 -20.78 -6.84 6.41
C GLY A 562 -22.10 -6.07 6.42
N GLY A 563 -22.34 -5.25 7.44
CA GLY A 563 -23.55 -4.46 7.64
C GLY A 563 -23.86 -3.46 6.52
N ASP A 564 -25.02 -2.82 6.62
CA ASP A 564 -25.52 -1.87 5.64
C ASP A 564 -24.99 -0.44 5.88
N ALA A 565 -25.32 0.46 4.95
CA ALA A 565 -24.97 1.87 5.03
C ALA A 565 -25.91 2.60 6.01
N TYR A 566 -25.36 3.18 7.07
CA TYR A 566 -26.10 3.93 8.07
C TYR A 566 -25.52 5.34 8.27
N PRO A 567 -26.29 6.42 7.99
CA PRO A 567 -25.79 7.80 8.14
C PRO A 567 -25.34 8.15 9.56
N PHE A 568 -25.88 7.50 10.59
CA PHE A 568 -25.50 7.75 11.99
C PHE A 568 -24.11 7.21 12.35
N LEU A 569 -23.49 6.38 11.49
CA LEU A 569 -22.12 5.88 11.64
C LEU A 569 -21.08 6.74 10.90
N ALA A 570 -21.47 7.90 10.34
CA ALA A 570 -20.59 8.73 9.53
C ALA A 570 -20.01 9.92 10.33
N TYR A 571 -19.43 9.60 11.49
CA TYR A 571 -18.81 10.56 12.40
C TYR A 571 -17.39 10.11 12.78
N ALA A 572 -16.48 11.07 12.90
CA ALA A 572 -15.09 10.85 13.28
C ALA A 572 -14.55 11.99 14.14
N VAL A 573 -13.55 11.70 14.98
CA VAL A 573 -12.73 12.64 15.72
C VAL A 573 -11.28 12.45 15.30
N VAL A 574 -10.56 13.53 15.04
CA VAL A 574 -9.17 13.50 14.59
C VAL A 574 -8.34 14.48 15.42
N GLY A 575 -7.27 13.97 16.03
CA GLY A 575 -6.16 14.74 16.58
C GLY A 575 -5.07 14.94 15.51
N ASP A 576 -4.44 16.11 15.48
CA ASP A 576 -3.40 16.43 14.49
C ASP A 576 -2.15 17.06 15.10
N GLY A 577 -1.00 16.77 14.48
CA GLY A 577 0.29 17.37 14.79
C GLY A 577 0.92 16.89 16.10
N TYR A 578 1.79 17.72 16.66
CA TYR A 578 2.47 17.44 17.93
C TYR A 578 1.52 17.52 19.11
N SER A 579 1.73 16.66 20.11
CA SER A 579 0.99 16.74 21.37
C SER A 579 1.32 18.05 22.09
N LEU A 580 0.30 18.80 22.49
CA LEU A 580 0.46 20.08 23.18
C LEU A 580 0.69 19.95 24.70
N GLU A 581 0.50 18.75 25.26
CA GLU A 581 0.70 18.45 26.68
C GLU A 581 1.85 17.47 26.96
N SER A 582 2.47 16.92 25.90
CA SER A 582 3.59 16.01 25.99
C SER A 582 4.56 16.23 24.84
N ASP A 583 5.85 16.38 25.14
CA ASP A 583 6.86 16.71 24.13
C ASP A 583 7.29 15.53 23.24
N ASN A 584 6.75 14.32 23.48
CA ASN A 584 7.25 13.07 22.86
C ASN A 584 6.24 12.38 21.93
N TYR A 585 5.10 13.00 21.61
CA TYR A 585 4.06 12.35 20.80
C TYR A 585 3.56 13.22 19.65
N TYR A 586 3.12 12.57 18.57
CA TYR A 586 2.54 13.25 17.40
C TYR A 586 1.51 12.37 16.68
N CYS A 587 0.65 13.00 15.87
CA CYS A 587 -0.23 12.32 14.92
C CYS A 587 0.21 12.57 13.48
N THR A 588 0.14 11.53 12.64
CA THR A 588 0.59 11.61 11.25
C THR A 588 -0.44 12.31 10.38
N THR A 589 -0.01 12.78 9.21
CA THR A 589 -0.93 13.38 8.22
C THR A 589 -1.98 12.37 7.72
N GLY A 590 -1.72 11.06 7.86
CA GLY A 590 -2.64 10.01 7.46
C GLY A 590 -3.86 9.81 8.38
N SER A 591 -3.84 10.33 9.61
CA SER A 591 -4.93 10.12 10.60
C SER A 591 -6.30 10.57 10.08
N PHE A 592 -6.37 11.68 9.36
CA PHE A 592 -7.65 12.15 8.80
C PHE A 592 -8.25 11.17 7.78
N ALA A 593 -7.42 10.65 6.86
CA ALA A 593 -7.85 9.65 5.89
C ALA A 593 -8.17 8.30 6.56
N HIS A 594 -7.46 7.98 7.64
CA HIS A 594 -7.65 6.78 8.46
C HIS A 594 -9.05 6.75 9.06
N GLU A 595 -9.43 7.80 9.79
CA GLU A 595 -10.73 7.82 10.47
C GLU A 595 -11.92 7.85 9.50
N ILE A 596 -11.80 8.57 8.38
CA ILE A 596 -12.82 8.50 7.32
C ILE A 596 -12.87 7.10 6.70
N GLY A 597 -11.72 6.41 6.60
CA GLY A 597 -11.64 5.02 6.15
C GLY A 597 -12.53 4.05 6.93
N HIS A 598 -12.62 4.21 8.26
CA HIS A 598 -13.55 3.44 9.10
C HIS A 598 -15.02 3.69 8.74
N THR A 599 -15.42 4.94 8.50
CA THR A 599 -16.80 5.26 8.07
C THR A 599 -17.16 4.65 6.72
N LEU A 600 -16.14 4.34 5.89
CA LEU A 600 -16.25 3.70 4.58
C LEU A 600 -16.17 2.17 4.65
N GLY A 601 -16.13 1.56 5.83
CA GLY A 601 -16.16 0.11 5.98
C GLY A 601 -14.81 -0.60 5.93
N ASN A 602 -13.72 0.16 5.97
CA ASN A 602 -12.37 -0.37 6.14
C ASN A 602 -12.08 -0.58 7.63
N VAL A 603 -11.22 -1.55 7.94
CA VAL A 603 -10.75 -1.86 9.31
C VAL A 603 -9.22 -1.95 9.31
N HIS A 604 -8.60 -2.02 10.49
CA HIS A 604 -7.14 -2.15 10.61
C HIS A 604 -6.56 -3.42 9.96
N ASP A 605 -5.27 -3.69 10.14
CA ASP A 605 -4.69 -4.97 9.71
C ASP A 605 -5.40 -6.14 10.39
N ARG A 606 -5.42 -7.30 9.73
CA ARG A 606 -6.10 -8.50 10.22
C ARG A 606 -5.69 -8.92 11.64
N GLU A 607 -4.46 -8.63 12.04
CA GLU A 607 -3.93 -9.00 13.36
C GLU A 607 -4.22 -7.98 14.46
N PHE A 608 -4.56 -6.73 14.08
CA PHE A 608 -4.88 -5.65 15.01
C PHE A 608 -6.38 -5.34 15.07
N SER A 609 -7.15 -5.89 14.13
CA SER A 609 -8.60 -5.78 14.08
C SER A 609 -9.29 -6.96 14.78
N ASN A 610 -10.23 -6.66 15.68
CA ASN A 610 -11.13 -7.64 16.30
C ASN A 610 -12.48 -7.74 15.57
N LEU A 611 -12.62 -7.03 14.45
CA LEU A 611 -13.85 -6.82 13.72
C LEU A 611 -13.66 -7.20 12.25
N GLN A 612 -14.75 -7.53 11.56
CA GLN A 612 -14.74 -7.58 10.09
C GLN A 612 -15.29 -6.26 9.56
N GLY A 613 -14.65 -5.67 8.55
CA GLY A 613 -15.21 -4.54 7.82
C GLY A 613 -16.41 -4.94 6.96
N LYS A 614 -16.61 -4.24 5.83
CA LYS A 614 -17.70 -4.60 4.89
C LYS A 614 -17.53 -6.01 4.31
N PHE A 615 -16.30 -6.43 4.06
CA PHE A 615 -15.96 -7.70 3.43
C PHE A 615 -14.81 -8.39 4.17
N GLU A 616 -14.62 -9.68 3.89
CA GLU A 616 -13.53 -10.49 4.45
C GLU A 616 -12.12 -9.99 4.10
N TYR A 617 -12.02 -9.06 3.15
CA TYR A 617 -10.79 -8.44 2.66
C TYR A 617 -10.67 -6.96 3.02
N SER A 618 -11.58 -6.37 3.82
CA SER A 618 -11.57 -4.93 4.15
C SER A 618 -10.45 -4.48 5.11
N TYR A 619 -9.40 -5.30 5.26
CA TYR A 619 -8.28 -5.10 6.17
C TYR A 619 -7.16 -4.29 5.53
N ALA A 620 -6.44 -3.55 6.38
CA ALA A 620 -5.20 -2.89 6.01
C ALA A 620 -4.10 -3.91 5.67
N TRP A 621 -2.98 -3.40 5.18
CA TRP A 621 -1.78 -4.20 4.96
C TRP A 621 -0.51 -3.42 5.31
N GLY A 622 0.45 -4.11 5.91
CA GLY A 622 1.78 -3.58 6.19
C GLY A 622 2.76 -4.68 6.59
N ILE A 623 4.02 -4.29 6.70
CA ILE A 623 5.12 -5.11 7.18
C ILE A 623 5.93 -4.23 8.14
N ASP A 624 6.09 -4.71 9.37
CA ASP A 624 6.81 -3.97 10.42
C ASP A 624 8.21 -3.52 9.97
N ASN A 625 8.55 -2.27 10.30
CA ASN A 625 9.78 -1.59 9.91
C ASN A 625 10.04 -1.49 8.39
N LEU A 626 9.03 -1.74 7.55
CA LEU A 626 9.16 -1.63 6.09
C LEU A 626 8.09 -0.71 5.49
N PHE A 627 6.81 -0.94 5.77
CA PHE A 627 5.73 -0.02 5.41
C PHE A 627 4.42 -0.36 6.13
N GLY A 628 3.52 0.61 6.25
CA GLY A 628 2.10 0.41 6.56
C GLY A 628 1.20 1.25 5.66
N THR A 629 0.14 0.67 5.12
CA THR A 629 -0.94 1.42 4.43
C THR A 629 -1.66 2.34 5.41
N ILE A 630 -2.50 3.28 4.92
CA ILE A 630 -3.14 4.32 5.75
C ILE A 630 -3.87 3.74 6.97
N MET A 631 -4.56 2.62 6.81
CA MET A 631 -5.32 1.95 7.87
C MET A 631 -4.45 1.00 8.73
N SER A 632 -3.13 0.95 8.51
CA SER A 632 -2.25 -0.03 9.16
C SER A 632 -1.61 0.53 10.44
N TYR A 633 -1.35 -0.33 11.42
CA TYR A 633 -0.51 0.00 12.58
C TYR A 633 0.99 -0.06 12.29
N TYR A 634 1.39 -0.60 11.13
CA TYR A 634 2.79 -0.69 10.77
C TYR A 634 3.37 0.63 10.32
N SER A 635 4.69 0.78 10.52
CA SER A 635 5.43 1.98 10.15
C SER A 635 6.72 1.61 9.39
N PRO A 636 7.27 2.51 8.55
CA PRO A 636 6.77 3.85 8.22
C PRO A 636 5.46 3.82 7.40
N GLN A 637 4.60 4.81 7.58
CA GLN A 637 3.34 4.90 6.83
C GLN A 637 3.62 5.31 5.38
N ILE A 638 2.84 4.76 4.45
CA ILE A 638 2.72 5.20 3.07
C ILE A 638 1.27 5.60 2.79
N LEU A 639 1.08 6.65 1.97
CA LEU A 639 -0.26 7.19 1.67
C LEU A 639 -1.02 6.37 0.61
N LEU A 640 -1.18 5.07 0.87
CA LEU A 640 -1.94 4.14 0.05
C LEU A 640 -2.92 3.35 0.92
N PHE A 641 -4.08 3.02 0.37
CA PHE A 641 -4.99 2.01 0.91
C PHE A 641 -4.62 0.63 0.36
N SER A 642 -4.92 -0.43 1.11
CA SER A 642 -4.55 -1.78 0.68
C SER A 642 -5.25 -2.17 -0.63
N SER A 643 -4.49 -2.77 -1.55
CA SER A 643 -4.99 -3.16 -2.87
C SER A 643 -4.10 -4.21 -3.55
N PRO A 644 -4.67 -5.32 -4.05
CA PRO A 644 -3.96 -6.30 -4.87
C PRO A 644 -3.51 -5.73 -6.22
N SER A 645 -4.15 -4.66 -6.69
CA SER A 645 -3.81 -4.01 -7.97
C SER A 645 -2.52 -3.18 -7.89
N LEU A 646 -2.04 -2.88 -6.69
CA LEU A 646 -0.82 -2.11 -6.44
C LEU A 646 0.33 -3.05 -6.03
N SER A 647 0.65 -4.00 -6.91
CA SER A 647 1.51 -5.15 -6.57
C SER A 647 2.99 -4.83 -6.30
N THR A 648 3.45 -3.62 -6.59
CA THR A 648 4.85 -3.18 -6.39
C THR A 648 4.99 -1.81 -5.73
N GLN A 649 3.89 -1.17 -5.32
CA GLN A 649 3.90 0.23 -4.89
C GLN A 649 4.20 0.40 -3.39
N CYS A 650 4.26 -0.71 -2.63
CA CYS A 650 4.48 -0.69 -1.19
C CYS A 650 5.85 -1.25 -0.86
N ALA A 651 6.86 -0.38 -0.77
CA ALA A 651 8.26 -0.73 -0.56
C ALA A 651 8.79 -1.80 -1.55
N GLY A 652 8.33 -1.75 -2.81
CA GLY A 652 8.68 -2.72 -3.85
C GLY A 652 7.94 -4.07 -3.74
N GLY A 653 7.07 -4.24 -2.74
CA GLY A 653 6.20 -5.39 -2.54
C GLY A 653 4.71 -5.08 -2.81
N PRO A 654 3.84 -6.09 -2.63
CA PRO A 654 2.40 -5.93 -2.81
C PRO A 654 1.78 -5.07 -1.71
N CYS A 655 0.89 -4.16 -2.10
CA CYS A 655 0.10 -3.34 -1.19
C CYS A 655 -1.17 -4.03 -0.66
N GLY A 656 -1.41 -5.30 -0.98
CA GLY A 656 -2.60 -6.03 -0.57
C GLY A 656 -2.73 -7.35 -1.30
N TYR A 657 -3.67 -8.18 -0.86
CA TYR A 657 -3.90 -9.52 -1.41
C TYR A 657 -5.37 -9.75 -1.74
N PRO A 658 -5.66 -10.50 -2.81
CA PRO A 658 -7.03 -10.69 -3.27
C PRO A 658 -7.88 -11.48 -2.26
N ALA A 659 -9.21 -11.36 -2.41
CA ALA A 659 -10.17 -12.18 -1.68
C ALA A 659 -9.84 -13.69 -1.78
N GLY A 660 -10.06 -14.44 -0.70
CA GLY A 660 -9.69 -15.85 -0.58
C GLY A 660 -8.21 -16.13 -0.24
N SER A 661 -7.33 -15.12 -0.25
CA SER A 661 -5.99 -15.23 0.35
C SER A 661 -6.09 -15.28 1.88
N ILE A 662 -5.18 -16.00 2.54
CA ILE A 662 -5.04 -15.94 4.01
C ILE A 662 -4.65 -14.53 4.51
N HIS A 663 -4.08 -13.71 3.62
CA HIS A 663 -3.69 -12.33 3.86
C HIS A 663 -4.62 -11.33 3.16
N SER A 664 -5.85 -11.72 2.80
CA SER A 664 -6.75 -10.88 2.00
C SER A 664 -6.91 -9.48 2.61
N SER A 665 -6.64 -8.47 1.77
CA SER A 665 -6.48 -7.05 2.10
C SER A 665 -6.68 -6.23 0.82
N ASP A 666 -7.88 -5.67 0.66
CA ASP A 666 -8.32 -4.87 -0.49
C ASP A 666 -9.34 -3.81 -0.05
N GLN A 667 -8.83 -2.81 0.67
CA GLN A 667 -9.60 -1.63 1.09
C GLN A 667 -10.01 -0.74 -0.09
N THR A 668 -9.29 -0.82 -1.20
CA THR A 668 -9.68 -0.16 -2.45
C THR A 668 -11.00 -0.70 -2.97
N ALA A 669 -11.15 -2.03 -3.10
CA ALA A 669 -12.41 -2.64 -3.51
C ALA A 669 -13.53 -2.38 -2.49
N THR A 670 -13.20 -2.41 -1.19
CA THR A 670 -14.15 -2.07 -0.13
C THR A 670 -14.70 -0.65 -0.30
N THR A 671 -13.81 0.34 -0.40
CA THR A 671 -14.20 1.75 -0.51
C THR A 671 -14.93 2.04 -1.81
N ASN A 672 -14.51 1.44 -2.93
CA ASN A 672 -15.21 1.59 -4.21
C ASN A 672 -16.64 1.03 -4.18
N TYR A 673 -16.88 0.02 -3.35
CA TYR A 673 -18.22 -0.51 -3.13
C TYR A 673 -19.04 0.37 -2.20
N THR A 674 -18.46 0.87 -1.10
CA THR A 674 -19.19 1.58 -0.04
C THR A 674 -19.39 3.07 -0.32
N ALA A 675 -18.45 3.72 -1.02
CA ALA A 675 -18.49 5.15 -1.29
C ALA A 675 -19.79 5.66 -1.95
N PRO A 676 -20.39 4.97 -2.96
CA PRO A 676 -21.67 5.39 -3.54
C PRO A 676 -22.82 5.46 -2.53
N PHE A 677 -22.80 4.62 -1.49
CA PHE A 677 -23.82 4.64 -0.44
C PHE A 677 -23.57 5.78 0.56
N VAL A 678 -22.31 6.00 0.93
CA VAL A 678 -21.93 7.07 1.85
C VAL A 678 -22.18 8.44 1.22
N SER A 679 -21.83 8.64 -0.05
CA SER A 679 -22.10 9.88 -0.80
C SER A 679 -23.60 10.17 -1.06
N ALA A 680 -24.47 9.29 -0.60
CA ALA A 680 -25.92 9.44 -0.69
C ALA A 680 -26.59 9.61 0.68
N TYR A 681 -25.80 9.76 1.76
CA TYR A 681 -26.34 9.99 3.09
C TYR A 681 -27.06 11.34 3.18
N ARG A 682 -26.61 12.36 2.45
CA ARG A 682 -27.30 13.63 2.28
C ARG A 682 -27.28 14.06 0.81
N GLN A 683 -28.25 14.89 0.42
CA GLN A 683 -28.18 15.57 -0.87
C GLN A 683 -27.16 16.70 -0.78
N THR A 684 -26.22 16.77 -1.72
CA THR A 684 -25.30 17.90 -1.85
C THR A 684 -26.08 19.22 -1.90
N GLN A 685 -25.83 20.10 -0.93
CA GLN A 685 -26.44 21.44 -0.88
C GLN A 685 -25.48 22.52 -1.38
N VAL A 686 -24.17 22.29 -1.27
CA VAL A 686 -23.13 23.27 -1.57
C VAL A 686 -22.00 22.60 -2.36
N SER A 687 -21.60 23.18 -3.48
CA SER A 687 -20.52 22.67 -4.34
C SER A 687 -19.20 23.45 -4.22
N VAL A 688 -19.23 24.60 -3.55
CA VAL A 688 -18.05 25.43 -3.22
C VAL A 688 -17.96 25.54 -1.69
N PRO A 689 -16.86 25.09 -1.05
CA PRO A 689 -16.74 25.05 0.40
C PRO A 689 -17.12 26.38 1.07
N SER A 690 -17.97 26.33 2.11
CA SER A 690 -18.14 27.47 3.04
C SER A 690 -17.08 27.35 4.14
N ILE A 691 -15.93 27.97 3.91
CA ILE A 691 -14.80 27.95 4.86
C ILE A 691 -14.95 29.16 5.79
N GLU A 692 -15.75 29.01 6.85
CA GLU A 692 -15.99 30.05 7.88
C GLU A 692 -14.93 30.03 9.00
#